data_AF-R7CD87-F1
#
_entry.id   AF-R7CD87-F1
#
_cell.length_a   1.000
_cell.length_b   1.000
_cell.length_c   1.000
_cell.angle_alpha   90.00
_cell.angle_beta   90.00
_cell.angle_gamma   90.00
#
_symmetry.space_group_name_H-M   'P 1'
#
loop_
_entity.id
_entity.type
_entity.pdbx_description
1 polymer ?
#
loop_
_entity_poly.entity_id
_entity_poly.type
_entity_poly.pdbx_seq_one_letter_code
_entity_poly.pdbx_strand_id
1 'polypeptide(L)'
;MKMKRKGNQLFVTALTAAMAVSLLSPVKPAAAAKKVKFNVKTLSLTVGKKKTLKIKNVKKKAKWSIKSGKNKIKLQKKKKASVVVAAKKAGSAKVQAKVGKKKYVCKVVVKAKTVKNGTSAGTKTTNKPADTKNATKNPSNGQNNAATQPTNNPSKDNPANPTATPVADPDAPKKNEQDVKKLQTLIQTLNQKGADISANLDDESVYHWNKEGRLTEIYWGEKEIIGAEMADFNEFTALEILDINNNNISGTFYVGDLANLKELKCYGNKIDKLVLDTNKNLQELDCHNNQISNTIRLNDSKNLERLYCSNNKITELDVSGCDKLQDVDCSNNLMSSLNVSDLPSLKSLNCSRNMLKDDNLILTGSIGLINLDCSLNGTNYDCINLNLAGFTKLESLNCSEQPEDGGTSADDTMEFDISACTGLKTLNCSYCPIETLDVSNLSNLETIDASGCNLSEITLDGAVKLSSLNINCNEITDLHIPETNEIKTLDCSESLGIETINFAVLTKLESLDVSDSYVPELDFSICPDLQVLNAMNTGFGNPDATTDNEDLPNIDIDLKSNAKLKDIDMSMVNVNVLTLPENDIVANLSASNSAVTQIVNLEKQLGLETLNIAGTGISALDLSANTNLKQVSCTESQKTGITGVDESIIYIVPDDSDDGEDGNEDGDDGEDGNEDGDVELE
;
A
#
# COMPACT_ATOMS: atom_id res chain seq x y z
N MET A 1 43.31 -9.64 72.99
CA MET A 1 43.64 -10.89 72.28
C MET A 1 42.85 -10.90 70.97
N LYS A 2 43.54 -10.83 69.80
CA LYS A 2 43.14 -11.00 68.36
C LYS A 2 41.76 -10.48 67.87
N MET A 3 41.56 -9.81 66.72
CA MET A 3 42.38 -9.40 65.56
C MET A 3 41.55 -8.44 64.64
N LYS A 4 42.22 -7.39 64.13
CA LYS A 4 42.10 -6.61 62.85
C LYS A 4 40.88 -6.72 61.91
N ARG A 5 40.42 -5.55 61.40
CA ARG A 5 40.47 -5.03 59.99
C ARG A 5 39.69 -3.69 59.89
N LYS A 6 40.33 -2.52 59.77
CA LYS A 6 40.67 -1.69 58.57
C LYS A 6 39.55 -1.53 57.51
N GLY A 7 39.17 -0.28 57.21
CA GLY A 7 38.59 0.10 55.90
C GLY A 7 37.74 1.39 55.84
N ASN A 8 38.42 2.54 55.68
CA ASN A 8 38.05 3.81 55.01
C ASN A 8 36.61 4.41 55.01
N GLN A 9 36.56 5.59 55.64
CA GLN A 9 35.91 6.86 55.26
C GLN A 9 34.96 6.88 54.04
N LEU A 10 33.69 7.14 54.33
CA LEU A 10 32.76 7.94 53.52
C LEU A 10 32.33 9.10 54.41
N PHE A 11 32.77 10.32 54.09
CA PHE A 11 32.20 11.54 54.67
C PHE A 11 31.32 12.21 53.61
N VAL A 12 30.03 12.07 53.85
CA VAL A 12 28.96 12.92 53.36
C VAL A 12 29.06 14.25 54.10
N THR A 13 29.02 15.37 53.39
CA THR A 13 28.78 16.68 54.00
C THR A 13 27.73 17.43 53.20
N ALA A 14 26.79 17.97 53.96
CA ALA A 14 25.51 18.52 53.55
C ALA A 14 25.60 19.95 52.98
N LEU A 15 24.67 20.21 52.06
CA LEU A 15 23.77 21.36 51.95
C LEU A 15 24.05 22.60 52.83
N THR A 16 24.16 23.77 52.20
CA THR A 16 23.46 25.00 52.62
C THR A 16 23.12 25.85 51.40
N ALA A 17 21.89 26.39 51.42
CA ALA A 17 21.18 27.10 50.38
C ALA A 17 21.54 28.60 50.29
N ALA A 18 21.32 29.19 49.11
CA ALA A 18 20.85 30.57 48.98
C ALA A 18 20.09 30.74 47.66
N MET A 19 18.84 31.21 47.80
CA MET A 19 17.86 31.49 46.76
C MET A 19 18.31 32.64 45.83
N ALA A 20 18.08 32.47 44.53
CA ALA A 20 17.81 33.56 43.60
C ALA A 20 16.95 32.98 42.47
N VAL A 21 15.63 33.12 42.59
CA VAL A 21 14.67 32.85 41.52
C VAL A 21 14.77 34.02 40.54
N SER A 22 15.50 33.84 39.44
CA SER A 22 15.37 34.72 38.28
C SER A 22 14.39 34.07 37.30
N LEU A 23 13.28 34.75 37.07
CA LEU A 23 12.37 34.51 35.96
C LEU A 23 13.16 34.50 34.64
N LEU A 24 13.32 33.32 34.05
CA LEU A 24 13.73 33.15 32.66
C LEU A 24 12.72 32.21 32.04
N SER A 25 11.86 32.79 31.21
CA SER A 25 10.95 32.09 30.32
C SER A 25 11.68 30.97 29.57
N PRO A 26 11.04 29.82 29.27
CA PRO A 26 11.67 28.79 28.47
C PRO A 26 11.96 29.35 27.07
N VAL A 27 13.24 29.58 26.79
CA VAL A 27 13.71 29.92 25.44
C VAL A 27 13.40 28.72 24.53
N LYS A 28 12.47 28.94 23.59
CA LYS A 28 12.20 28.03 22.45
C LYS A 28 13.56 27.62 21.84
N PRO A 29 13.93 26.32 21.79
CA PRO A 29 15.22 25.94 21.24
C PRO A 29 15.29 26.38 19.77
N ALA A 30 16.26 27.24 19.46
CA ALA A 30 16.51 27.67 18.09
C ALA A 30 16.66 26.44 17.18
N ALA A 31 15.87 26.38 16.11
CA ALA A 31 15.91 25.31 15.13
C ALA A 31 17.37 25.00 14.74
N ALA A 32 17.80 23.76 14.97
CA ALA A 32 19.16 23.35 14.70
C ALA A 32 19.48 23.54 13.20
N ALA A 33 20.50 24.35 12.89
CA ALA A 33 20.86 24.64 11.51
C ALA A 33 21.10 23.35 10.70
N LYS A 34 20.33 23.15 9.62
CA LYS A 34 20.43 21.98 8.73
C LYS A 34 21.89 21.70 8.34
N LYS A 35 22.36 20.46 8.53
CA LYS A 35 23.76 20.08 8.28
C LYS A 35 24.13 20.25 6.81
N VAL A 36 25.33 20.76 6.54
CA VAL A 36 25.89 20.85 5.18
C VAL A 36 26.17 19.44 4.66
N LYS A 37 25.52 19.05 3.56
CA LYS A 37 25.68 17.74 2.90
C LYS A 37 25.64 17.87 1.38
N PHE A 38 26.19 16.89 0.67
CA PHE A 38 25.92 16.77 -0.78
C PHE A 38 24.47 16.38 -1.02
N ASN A 39 23.97 16.66 -2.22
CA ASN A 39 22.66 16.14 -2.63
C ASN A 39 22.67 14.61 -2.82
N VAL A 40 23.84 13.99 -3.00
CA VAL A 40 24.01 12.53 -3.11
C VAL A 40 25.29 12.05 -2.40
N LYS A 41 25.27 10.87 -1.77
CA LYS A 41 26.47 10.21 -1.19
C LYS A 41 27.42 9.72 -2.30
N THR A 42 26.85 9.12 -3.35
CA THR A 42 27.55 8.65 -4.55
C THR A 42 26.89 9.22 -5.81
N LEU A 43 27.68 9.77 -6.74
CA LEU A 43 27.21 10.25 -8.03
C LEU A 43 27.57 9.24 -9.13
N SER A 44 26.57 8.65 -9.77
CA SER A 44 26.75 7.71 -10.89
C SER A 44 26.55 8.39 -12.25
N LEU A 45 27.40 8.09 -13.23
CA LEU A 45 27.26 8.56 -14.61
C LEU A 45 28.02 7.69 -15.62
N THR A 46 27.54 7.60 -16.86
CA THR A 46 28.19 6.81 -17.93
C THR A 46 29.28 7.61 -18.65
N VAL A 47 30.33 6.94 -19.15
CA VAL A 47 31.41 7.58 -19.95
C VAL A 47 30.81 8.47 -21.07
N GLY A 48 31.20 9.75 -21.07
CA GLY A 48 30.73 10.76 -22.03
C GLY A 48 29.58 11.64 -21.53
N LYS A 49 28.85 11.24 -20.49
CA LYS A 49 27.76 12.03 -19.87
C LYS A 49 28.28 13.00 -18.82
N LYS A 50 27.43 13.94 -18.41
CA LYS A 50 27.72 14.95 -17.37
C LYS A 50 26.55 15.01 -16.40
N LYS A 51 26.82 15.18 -15.10
CA LYS A 51 25.78 15.39 -14.06
C LYS A 51 26.21 16.51 -13.12
N THR A 52 25.26 17.28 -12.59
CA THR A 52 25.56 18.37 -11.65
C THR A 52 25.58 17.82 -10.22
N LEU A 53 26.65 18.10 -9.48
CA LEU A 53 26.79 17.78 -8.06
C LEU A 53 26.55 19.05 -7.24
N LYS A 54 25.60 19.02 -6.30
CA LYS A 54 25.21 20.16 -5.44
C LYS A 54 25.60 19.90 -3.98
N ILE A 55 26.03 20.94 -3.26
CA ILE A 55 26.24 20.90 -1.81
C ILE A 55 25.22 21.83 -1.14
N LYS A 56 24.30 21.25 -0.36
CA LYS A 56 23.15 21.91 0.27
C LYS A 56 23.56 22.61 1.59
N ASN A 57 22.75 23.58 2.02
CA ASN A 57 22.89 24.32 3.29
C ASN A 57 24.20 25.13 3.44
N VAL A 58 24.81 25.55 2.33
CA VAL A 58 26.10 26.26 2.33
C VAL A 58 25.95 27.78 2.38
N LYS A 59 26.31 28.39 3.52
CA LYS A 59 26.39 29.86 3.66
C LYS A 59 27.59 30.47 2.91
N LYS A 60 28.63 29.69 2.61
CA LYS A 60 29.88 30.14 1.95
C LYS A 60 30.11 29.43 0.60
N LYS A 61 30.77 30.13 -0.34
CA LYS A 61 31.15 29.58 -1.65
C LYS A 61 32.03 28.33 -1.51
N ALA A 62 31.62 27.22 -2.13
CA ALA A 62 32.38 25.98 -2.15
C ALA A 62 33.57 26.07 -3.12
N LYS A 63 34.75 25.63 -2.68
CA LYS A 63 35.91 25.39 -3.55
C LYS A 63 35.93 23.93 -4.00
N TRP A 64 35.79 23.71 -5.30
CA TRP A 64 35.63 22.38 -5.91
C TRP A 64 36.94 21.80 -6.44
N SER A 65 37.22 20.55 -6.09
CA SER A 65 38.43 19.81 -6.49
C SER A 65 38.16 18.32 -6.68
N ILE A 66 38.97 17.65 -7.51
CA ILE A 66 38.94 16.18 -7.65
C ILE A 66 39.93 15.61 -6.64
N LYS A 67 39.43 14.89 -5.63
CA LYS A 67 40.25 14.25 -4.58
C LYS A 67 40.94 12.98 -5.09
N SER A 68 40.28 12.20 -5.93
CA SER A 68 40.86 11.03 -6.62
C SER A 68 40.15 10.78 -7.97
N GLY A 69 40.81 10.09 -8.90
CA GLY A 69 40.21 9.75 -10.21
C GLY A 69 40.22 10.89 -11.25
N LYS A 70 41.26 11.74 -11.28
CA LYS A 70 41.39 12.86 -12.25
C LYS A 70 41.34 12.43 -13.73
N ASN A 71 41.70 11.18 -14.04
CA ASN A 71 41.57 10.60 -15.37
C ASN A 71 40.16 10.04 -15.66
N LYS A 72 39.31 9.87 -14.65
CA LYS A 72 37.95 9.34 -14.77
C LYS A 72 36.91 10.44 -14.96
N ILE A 73 37.14 11.63 -14.38
CA ILE A 73 36.18 12.75 -14.41
C ILE A 73 36.84 14.11 -14.71
N LYS A 74 36.04 15.08 -15.18
CA LYS A 74 36.38 16.51 -15.29
C LYS A 74 35.38 17.33 -14.49
N LEU A 75 35.84 18.37 -13.80
CA LEU A 75 34.95 19.36 -13.21
C LEU A 75 34.80 20.57 -14.14
N GLN A 76 33.56 21.00 -14.38
CA GLN A 76 33.19 22.13 -15.23
C GLN A 76 32.16 23.01 -14.47
N LYS A 77 31.95 24.25 -14.91
CA LYS A 77 30.92 25.16 -14.38
C LYS A 77 30.86 25.21 -12.83
N LYS A 78 32.00 25.50 -12.17
CA LYS A 78 32.11 25.57 -10.70
C LYS A 78 31.38 26.80 -10.15
N LYS A 79 30.16 26.61 -9.63
CA LYS A 79 29.33 27.65 -9.00
C LYS A 79 29.48 27.65 -7.46
N LYS A 80 28.72 28.52 -6.77
CA LYS A 80 28.77 28.70 -5.31
C LYS A 80 28.45 27.42 -4.54
N ALA A 81 27.41 26.71 -4.95
CA ALA A 81 26.92 25.50 -4.30
C ALA A 81 26.86 24.29 -5.25
N SER A 82 27.36 24.39 -6.48
CA SER A 82 27.32 23.29 -7.44
C SER A 82 28.54 23.21 -8.38
N VAL A 83 28.76 22.03 -8.96
CA VAL A 83 29.76 21.78 -10.00
C VAL A 83 29.24 20.73 -10.98
N VAL A 84 29.55 20.89 -12.28
CA VAL A 84 29.27 19.87 -13.28
C VAL A 84 30.40 18.86 -13.32
N VAL A 85 30.08 17.57 -13.15
CA VAL A 85 31.00 16.44 -13.23
C VAL A 85 30.81 15.75 -14.58
N ALA A 86 31.82 15.79 -15.44
CA ALA A 86 31.82 15.12 -16.74
C ALA A 86 32.62 13.81 -16.67
N ALA A 87 32.02 12.70 -17.09
CA ALA A 87 32.66 11.39 -17.14
C ALA A 87 33.58 11.24 -18.35
N LYS A 88 34.82 10.80 -18.11
CA LYS A 88 35.85 10.54 -19.12
C LYS A 88 36.14 9.06 -19.33
N LYS A 89 36.24 8.28 -18.26
CA LYS A 89 36.63 6.86 -18.30
C LYS A 89 35.98 6.11 -17.15
N ALA A 90 35.58 4.86 -17.39
CA ALA A 90 34.96 4.00 -16.39
C ALA A 90 35.84 3.80 -15.15
N GLY A 91 35.23 3.72 -13.98
CA GLY A 91 35.87 3.54 -12.68
C GLY A 91 35.46 4.58 -11.62
N SER A 92 36.08 4.49 -10.44
CA SER A 92 35.73 5.32 -9.28
C SER A 92 36.58 6.62 -9.20
N ALA A 93 35.95 7.71 -8.79
CA ALA A 93 36.55 9.00 -8.50
C ALA A 93 35.95 9.61 -7.23
N LYS A 94 36.55 10.67 -6.70
CA LYS A 94 36.02 11.42 -5.55
C LYS A 94 36.07 12.92 -5.83
N VAL A 95 34.95 13.60 -5.63
CA VAL A 95 34.87 15.07 -5.73
C VAL A 95 34.81 15.65 -4.32
N GLN A 96 35.58 16.72 -4.09
CA GLN A 96 35.62 17.41 -2.80
C GLN A 96 35.13 18.86 -2.96
N ALA A 97 34.21 19.24 -2.08
CA ALA A 97 33.78 20.62 -1.85
C ALA A 97 34.38 21.11 -0.52
N LYS A 98 35.19 22.17 -0.57
CA LYS A 98 35.69 22.85 0.64
C LYS A 98 34.84 24.09 0.89
N VAL A 99 34.08 24.09 1.98
CA VAL A 99 33.21 25.20 2.42
C VAL A 99 33.81 25.80 3.68
N GLY A 100 34.44 26.97 3.55
CA GLY A 100 35.25 27.53 4.64
C GLY A 100 36.42 26.60 5.02
N LYS A 101 36.47 26.19 6.30
CA LYS A 101 37.49 25.25 6.82
C LYS A 101 37.09 23.78 6.67
N LYS A 102 35.80 23.47 6.48
CA LYS A 102 35.28 22.10 6.38
C LYS A 102 35.39 21.56 4.95
N LYS A 103 35.63 20.24 4.82
CA LYS A 103 35.76 19.53 3.54
C LYS A 103 34.71 18.43 3.50
N TYR A 104 34.00 18.35 2.39
CA TYR A 104 32.99 17.33 2.11
C TYR A 104 33.45 16.54 0.89
N VAL A 105 33.26 15.22 0.90
CA VAL A 105 33.66 14.34 -0.22
C VAL A 105 32.47 13.52 -0.70
N CYS A 106 32.25 13.51 -2.02
CA CYS A 106 31.26 12.66 -2.70
C CYS A 106 32.01 11.62 -3.55
N LYS A 107 31.58 10.36 -3.49
CA LYS A 107 32.07 9.29 -4.37
C LYS A 107 31.46 9.50 -5.76
N VAL A 108 32.20 9.23 -6.82
CA VAL A 108 31.70 9.29 -8.19
C VAL A 108 32.00 7.97 -8.88
N VAL A 109 30.99 7.29 -9.41
CA VAL A 109 31.13 6.02 -10.14
C VAL A 109 30.88 6.29 -11.61
N VAL A 110 31.87 5.98 -12.45
CA VAL A 110 31.74 6.10 -13.90
C VAL A 110 31.49 4.72 -14.51
N LYS A 111 30.29 4.48 -15.05
CA LYS A 111 29.94 3.24 -15.77
C LYS A 111 30.51 3.28 -17.20
N ALA A 112 30.92 2.12 -17.74
CA ALA A 112 31.41 2.03 -19.12
C ALA A 112 30.27 2.32 -20.11
N LYS A 113 30.58 2.92 -21.27
CA LYS A 113 29.60 3.10 -22.35
C LYS A 113 29.39 1.74 -23.01
N THR A 114 28.18 1.18 -22.92
CA THR A 114 27.79 0.00 -23.69
C THR A 114 27.80 0.36 -25.17
N VAL A 115 28.64 -0.33 -25.95
CA VAL A 115 28.62 -0.26 -27.41
C VAL A 115 27.68 -1.37 -27.86
N LYS A 116 26.52 -1.03 -28.43
CA LYS A 116 25.71 -2.00 -29.18
C LYS A 116 26.52 -2.42 -30.40
N ASN A 117 27.23 -3.54 -30.32
CA ASN A 117 27.78 -4.20 -31.49
C ASN A 117 26.74 -5.19 -32.01
N GLY A 118 26.27 -4.94 -33.23
CA GLY A 118 25.45 -5.87 -33.99
C GLY A 118 26.23 -7.10 -34.47
N THR A 119 25.47 -8.18 -34.62
CA THR A 119 25.64 -9.29 -35.56
C THR A 119 26.87 -10.21 -35.43
N SER A 120 26.63 -11.43 -34.97
CA SER A 120 27.26 -12.68 -35.46
C SER A 120 26.34 -13.84 -35.04
N ALA A 121 25.49 -14.35 -35.94
CA ALA A 121 25.75 -15.52 -36.78
C ALA A 121 25.91 -16.85 -36.01
N GLY A 122 24.81 -17.62 -36.01
CA GLY A 122 24.81 -19.05 -36.36
C GLY A 122 25.19 -20.09 -35.31
N THR A 123 24.18 -20.80 -34.80
CA THR A 123 24.10 -22.26 -35.04
C THR A 123 22.63 -22.72 -34.96
N LYS A 124 22.10 -23.11 -36.12
CA LYS A 124 20.88 -23.91 -36.27
C LYS A 124 21.18 -25.34 -35.83
N THR A 125 20.32 -25.91 -34.99
CA THR A 125 20.04 -27.34 -35.04
C THR A 125 18.55 -27.53 -35.29
N THR A 126 18.30 -28.14 -36.43
CA THR A 126 17.04 -28.56 -37.01
C THR A 126 16.42 -29.70 -36.22
N ASN A 127 15.08 -29.71 -36.08
CA ASN A 127 14.26 -30.90 -36.34
C ASN A 127 12.81 -30.47 -36.63
N LYS A 128 12.33 -30.85 -37.83
CA LYS A 128 10.94 -30.74 -38.29
C LYS A 128 10.11 -31.94 -37.78
N PRO A 129 8.77 -31.82 -37.77
CA PRO A 129 7.84 -32.62 -36.98
C PRO A 129 7.27 -33.83 -37.73
N ALA A 130 6.69 -34.75 -36.96
CA ALA A 130 5.81 -35.80 -37.47
C ALA A 130 4.35 -35.47 -37.15
N ASP A 131 3.53 -35.52 -38.20
CA ASP A 131 2.08 -35.42 -38.19
C ASP A 131 1.43 -36.64 -37.51
N THR A 132 0.36 -36.41 -36.74
CA THR A 132 -0.87 -37.22 -36.83
C THR A 132 -2.08 -36.35 -36.52
N LYS A 133 -2.96 -36.24 -37.52
CA LYS A 133 -4.33 -35.73 -37.40
C LYS A 133 -5.20 -36.76 -36.68
N ASN A 134 -6.08 -36.31 -35.78
CA ASN A 134 -7.49 -36.67 -35.92
C ASN A 134 -8.42 -35.59 -35.32
N ALA A 135 -9.34 -35.13 -36.17
CA ALA A 135 -10.57 -34.40 -35.88
C ALA A 135 -11.51 -35.30 -35.06
N THR A 136 -12.52 -34.90 -34.27
CA THR A 136 -13.56 -33.86 -34.26
C THR A 136 -14.37 -34.18 -32.97
N LYS A 137 -15.08 -33.32 -32.23
CA LYS A 137 -16.14 -32.36 -32.60
C LYS A 137 -16.56 -31.63 -31.29
N ASN A 138 -16.81 -30.33 -31.41
CA ASN A 138 -17.51 -29.44 -30.48
C ASN A 138 -19.02 -29.81 -30.39
N PRO A 139 -19.84 -29.34 -29.42
CA PRO A 139 -20.22 -27.91 -29.25
C PRO A 139 -20.24 -27.44 -27.78
N SER A 140 -19.74 -26.24 -27.46
CA SER A 140 -20.40 -24.92 -27.42
C SER A 140 -21.34 -24.63 -26.25
N ASN A 141 -21.13 -23.43 -25.68
CA ASN A 141 -21.88 -22.63 -24.69
C ASN A 141 -21.26 -22.71 -23.29
N GLY A 142 -20.86 -21.62 -22.65
CA GLY A 142 -21.18 -20.22 -22.89
C GLY A 142 -21.67 -19.62 -21.58
N GLN A 143 -20.88 -18.68 -21.06
CA GLN A 143 -21.23 -17.62 -20.10
C GLN A 143 -21.44 -17.99 -18.62
N ASN A 144 -20.50 -17.46 -17.82
CA ASN A 144 -20.68 -16.48 -16.74
C ASN A 144 -21.84 -16.69 -15.75
N ASN A 145 -21.49 -16.78 -14.46
CA ASN A 145 -21.77 -15.79 -13.42
C ASN A 145 -21.13 -16.29 -12.12
N ALA A 146 -20.21 -15.55 -11.48
CA ALA A 146 -20.43 -14.31 -10.73
C ALA A 146 -21.30 -14.55 -9.49
N ALA A 147 -20.62 -14.49 -8.36
CA ALA A 147 -21.16 -14.55 -7.01
C ALA A 147 -22.04 -13.35 -6.69
N THR A 148 -23.15 -13.60 -6.01
CA THR A 148 -23.85 -12.59 -5.20
C THR A 148 -24.49 -13.29 -4.01
N GLN A 149 -24.12 -12.81 -2.81
CA GLN A 149 -24.85 -12.98 -1.56
C GLN A 149 -26.31 -12.49 -1.68
N PRO A 150 -27.25 -12.97 -0.84
CA PRO A 150 -28.46 -12.25 -0.54
C PRO A 150 -28.51 -11.71 0.89
N THR A 151 -28.93 -10.46 0.99
CA THR A 151 -29.25 -9.66 2.18
C THR A 151 -30.69 -9.88 2.68
N ASN A 152 -30.89 -9.75 4.00
CA ASN A 152 -32.18 -9.71 4.71
C ASN A 152 -33.07 -8.50 4.34
N ASN A 153 -34.42 -8.67 4.28
CA ASN A 153 -35.47 -8.01 5.09
C ASN A 153 -36.93 -8.41 4.65
N PRO A 154 -38.05 -8.06 5.34
CA PRO A 154 -39.03 -9.05 5.78
C PRO A 154 -40.51 -8.82 5.35
N SER A 155 -41.34 -9.82 5.67
CA SER A 155 -42.79 -9.79 5.94
C SER A 155 -43.82 -9.50 4.83
N LYS A 156 -44.72 -10.47 4.61
CA LYS A 156 -46.18 -10.29 4.78
C LYS A 156 -46.96 -11.62 4.80
N ASP A 157 -47.85 -11.72 5.78
CA ASP A 157 -48.80 -12.79 6.11
C ASP A 157 -49.77 -13.18 4.99
N ASN A 158 -50.13 -14.47 4.91
CA ASN A 158 -51.51 -14.99 5.12
C ASN A 158 -51.56 -16.54 5.12
N PRO A 159 -52.68 -17.22 5.51
CA PRO A 159 -52.73 -18.05 6.71
C PRO A 159 -52.80 -19.57 6.46
N ALA A 160 -52.63 -20.28 7.58
CA ALA A 160 -52.70 -21.72 7.82
C ALA A 160 -53.54 -22.61 6.88
N ASN A 161 -52.93 -23.74 6.48
CA ASN A 161 -53.62 -24.99 6.13
C ASN A 161 -52.89 -26.14 6.87
N PRO A 162 -53.58 -27.03 7.61
CA PRO A 162 -52.91 -27.96 8.51
C PRO A 162 -52.50 -29.26 7.80
N THR A 163 -51.38 -29.83 8.28
CA THR A 163 -51.02 -31.25 8.24
C THR A 163 -50.92 -31.94 6.87
N ALA A 164 -49.67 -32.04 6.39
CA ALA A 164 -49.18 -33.27 5.78
C ALA A 164 -47.76 -33.52 6.30
N THR A 165 -47.64 -34.47 7.23
CA THR A 165 -46.35 -35.09 7.59
C THR A 165 -45.76 -35.69 6.31
N PRO A 166 -44.49 -35.43 5.95
CA PRO A 166 -43.85 -36.15 4.86
C PRO A 166 -43.81 -37.63 5.25
N VAL A 167 -44.31 -38.49 4.37
CA VAL A 167 -44.19 -39.94 4.52
C VAL A 167 -42.69 -40.28 4.48
N ALA A 168 -42.19 -40.87 5.56
CA ALA A 168 -40.80 -41.29 5.69
C ALA A 168 -40.42 -42.22 4.52
N ASP A 169 -39.32 -41.90 3.85
CA ASP A 169 -38.68 -42.77 2.86
C ASP A 169 -38.26 -44.09 3.57
N PRO A 170 -38.80 -45.25 3.16
CA PRO A 170 -38.48 -46.53 3.77
C PRO A 170 -37.02 -46.99 3.53
N ASP A 171 -36.28 -46.32 2.65
CA ASP A 171 -34.86 -46.57 2.38
C ASP A 171 -33.91 -45.52 3.03
N ALA A 172 -34.44 -44.57 3.82
CA ALA A 172 -33.59 -43.62 4.55
C ALA A 172 -32.69 -44.36 5.55
N PRO A 173 -31.35 -44.15 5.51
CA PRO A 173 -30.43 -44.85 6.41
C PRO A 173 -30.79 -44.52 7.86
N LYS A 174 -31.09 -45.57 8.64
CA LYS A 174 -31.44 -45.42 10.06
C LYS A 174 -30.26 -44.77 10.77
N LYS A 175 -30.45 -43.54 11.25
CA LYS A 175 -29.44 -42.80 12.01
C LYS A 175 -28.98 -43.60 13.22
N ASN A 176 -27.69 -43.55 13.49
CA ASN A 176 -27.06 -44.22 14.61
C ASN A 176 -27.63 -43.67 15.92
N GLU A 177 -28.21 -44.55 16.73
CA GLU A 177 -28.93 -44.16 17.95
C GLU A 177 -28.01 -43.48 18.98
N GLN A 178 -26.72 -43.83 19.00
CA GLN A 178 -25.75 -43.23 19.91
C GLN A 178 -25.39 -41.80 19.47
N ASP A 179 -25.10 -41.58 18.18
CA ASP A 179 -24.81 -40.25 17.64
C ASP A 179 -26.02 -39.32 17.83
N VAL A 180 -27.25 -39.80 17.54
CA VAL A 180 -28.50 -39.04 17.75
C VAL A 180 -28.66 -38.60 19.19
N LYS A 181 -28.52 -39.53 20.16
CA LYS A 181 -28.70 -39.24 21.57
C LYS A 181 -27.68 -38.21 22.08
N LYS A 182 -26.42 -38.35 21.65
CA LYS A 182 -25.33 -37.44 22.02
C LYS A 182 -25.54 -36.05 21.44
N LEU A 183 -25.88 -35.98 20.15
CA LEU A 183 -26.14 -34.72 19.46
C LEU A 183 -27.33 -33.97 20.08
N GLN A 184 -28.43 -34.66 20.39
CA GLN A 184 -29.57 -34.05 21.09
C GLN A 184 -29.19 -33.51 22.47
N THR A 185 -28.37 -34.23 23.22
CA THR A 185 -27.89 -33.79 24.53
C THR A 185 -27.01 -32.54 24.40
N LEU A 186 -26.12 -32.52 23.41
CA LEU A 186 -25.24 -31.39 23.11
C LEU A 186 -26.05 -30.15 22.70
N ILE A 187 -26.96 -30.29 21.73
CA ILE A 187 -27.88 -29.21 21.28
C ILE A 187 -28.67 -28.66 22.47
N GLN A 188 -29.28 -29.53 23.28
CA GLN A 188 -30.04 -29.09 24.45
C GLN A 188 -29.18 -28.30 25.42
N THR A 189 -27.96 -28.76 25.66
CA THR A 189 -26.99 -28.12 26.56
C THR A 189 -26.56 -26.74 26.02
N LEU A 190 -26.27 -26.64 24.73
CA LEU A 190 -25.87 -25.38 24.09
C LEU A 190 -27.04 -24.37 24.04
N ASN A 191 -28.24 -24.82 23.68
CA ASN A 191 -29.42 -23.95 23.63
C ASN A 191 -29.85 -23.47 25.02
N GLN A 192 -29.66 -24.27 26.08
CA GLN A 192 -29.84 -23.80 27.47
C GLN A 192 -28.89 -22.65 27.83
N LYS A 193 -27.77 -22.51 27.12
CA LYS A 193 -26.80 -21.43 27.29
C LYS A 193 -26.99 -20.27 26.30
N GLY A 194 -28.10 -20.26 25.56
CA GLY A 194 -28.44 -19.18 24.65
C GLY A 194 -28.04 -19.43 23.19
N ALA A 195 -27.51 -20.60 22.84
CA ALA A 195 -27.31 -20.93 21.43
C ALA A 195 -28.64 -21.12 20.69
N ASP A 196 -28.65 -20.85 19.39
CA ASP A 196 -29.79 -21.03 18.50
C ASP A 196 -29.58 -22.23 17.56
N ILE A 197 -29.53 -23.44 18.11
CA ILE A 197 -29.28 -24.65 17.31
C ILE A 197 -30.57 -25.43 17.09
N SER A 198 -30.85 -25.75 15.81
CA SER A 198 -31.98 -26.60 15.44
C SER A 198 -31.86 -28.00 16.03
N ALA A 199 -32.89 -28.43 16.78
CA ALA A 199 -33.03 -29.80 17.27
C ALA A 199 -33.59 -30.77 16.20
N ASN A 200 -33.95 -30.26 15.02
CA ASN A 200 -34.39 -31.08 13.89
C ASN A 200 -33.16 -31.74 13.22
N LEU A 201 -32.88 -32.99 13.59
CA LEU A 201 -31.73 -33.73 13.05
C LEU A 201 -31.90 -34.17 11.58
N ASP A 202 -33.09 -33.98 11.00
CA ASP A 202 -33.40 -34.18 9.57
C ASP A 202 -33.16 -32.92 8.73
N ASP A 203 -32.72 -31.82 9.34
CA ASP A 203 -32.37 -30.61 8.63
C ASP A 203 -31.06 -30.80 7.84
N GLU A 204 -31.20 -31.14 6.56
CA GLU A 204 -30.08 -31.34 5.63
C GLU A 204 -29.29 -30.06 5.33
N SER A 205 -29.71 -28.89 5.83
CA SER A 205 -28.86 -27.68 5.79
C SER A 205 -27.90 -27.59 6.98
N VAL A 206 -28.09 -28.43 8.01
CA VAL A 206 -27.36 -28.38 9.28
C VAL A 206 -26.62 -29.68 9.58
N TYR A 207 -27.22 -30.84 9.27
CA TYR A 207 -26.68 -32.16 9.62
C TYR A 207 -26.68 -33.08 8.41
N HIS A 208 -25.53 -33.72 8.14
CA HIS A 208 -25.45 -34.80 7.17
C HIS A 208 -25.03 -36.10 7.83
N TRP A 209 -25.62 -37.18 7.33
CA TRP A 209 -25.45 -38.53 7.84
C TRP A 209 -25.03 -39.45 6.68
N ASN A 210 -24.09 -40.35 6.91
CA ASN A 210 -23.69 -41.32 5.88
C ASN A 210 -24.68 -42.50 5.78
N LYS A 211 -24.43 -43.42 4.85
CA LYS A 211 -25.29 -44.59 4.60
C LYS A 211 -25.34 -45.56 5.79
N GLU A 212 -24.33 -45.55 6.63
CA GLU A 212 -24.27 -46.30 7.89
C GLU A 212 -24.98 -45.57 9.05
N GLY A 213 -25.59 -44.42 8.78
CA GLY A 213 -26.32 -43.60 9.75
C GLY A 213 -25.43 -42.83 10.72
N ARG A 214 -24.12 -42.68 10.46
CA ARG A 214 -23.21 -41.90 11.30
C ARG A 214 -23.23 -40.43 10.91
N LEU A 215 -23.10 -39.53 11.89
CA LEU A 215 -23.02 -38.09 11.64
C LEU A 215 -21.68 -37.73 11.01
N THR A 216 -21.71 -37.10 9.83
CA THR A 216 -20.50 -36.74 9.06
C THR A 216 -20.30 -35.24 8.94
N GLU A 217 -21.35 -34.43 9.01
CA GLU A 217 -21.22 -32.98 8.82
C GLU A 217 -22.13 -32.23 9.81
N ILE A 218 -21.60 -31.13 10.35
CA ILE A 218 -22.32 -30.18 11.20
C ILE A 218 -22.07 -28.77 10.68
N TYR A 219 -23.15 -28.00 10.46
CA TYR A 219 -23.12 -26.59 10.08
C TYR A 219 -23.80 -25.71 11.12
N TRP A 220 -23.03 -25.23 12.09
CA TRP A 220 -23.44 -24.39 13.21
C TRP A 220 -22.81 -22.99 13.17
N GLY A 221 -22.72 -22.41 11.97
CA GLY A 221 -22.37 -21.01 11.80
C GLY A 221 -23.42 -20.06 12.41
N GLU A 222 -22.96 -19.00 13.07
CA GLU A 222 -23.82 -17.89 13.57
C GLU A 222 -24.93 -18.36 14.52
N LYS A 223 -24.61 -19.30 15.43
CA LYS A 223 -25.57 -19.90 16.37
C LYS A 223 -25.43 -19.39 17.80
N GLU A 224 -24.69 -18.31 18.01
CA GLU A 224 -24.43 -17.71 19.31
C GLU A 224 -23.80 -18.68 20.34
N ILE A 225 -23.07 -19.71 19.87
CA ILE A 225 -22.44 -20.71 20.73
C ILE A 225 -21.37 -20.06 21.61
N ILE A 226 -21.40 -20.32 22.93
CA ILE A 226 -20.46 -19.76 23.91
C ILE A 226 -19.58 -20.83 24.59
N GLY A 227 -18.30 -20.50 24.80
CA GLY A 227 -17.34 -21.25 25.65
C GLY A 227 -16.65 -22.48 25.02
N ALA A 228 -15.39 -22.76 25.39
CA ALA A 228 -14.60 -23.90 24.90
C ALA A 228 -14.94 -25.25 25.54
N GLU A 229 -15.25 -25.29 26.83
CA GLU A 229 -15.29 -26.53 27.61
C GLU A 229 -16.52 -27.42 27.34
N MET A 230 -17.37 -27.06 26.38
CA MET A 230 -18.71 -27.62 26.23
C MET A 230 -19.03 -28.23 24.88
N ALA A 231 -18.23 -27.93 23.86
CA ALA A 231 -18.42 -28.50 22.54
C ALA A 231 -17.49 -29.71 22.39
N ASP A 232 -17.72 -30.74 23.21
CA ASP A 232 -16.99 -32.01 23.08
C ASP A 232 -17.50 -32.76 21.84
N PHE A 233 -16.95 -32.38 20.68
CA PHE A 233 -17.24 -33.04 19.42
C PHE A 233 -16.52 -34.38 19.29
N ASN A 234 -15.56 -34.69 20.17
CA ASN A 234 -14.64 -35.83 20.04
C ASN A 234 -15.35 -37.18 19.93
N GLU A 235 -16.58 -37.28 20.45
CA GLU A 235 -17.37 -38.48 20.37
C GLU A 235 -17.96 -38.75 18.97
N PHE A 236 -18.05 -37.74 18.11
CA PHE A 236 -18.53 -37.86 16.72
C PHE A 236 -17.36 -38.20 15.77
N THR A 237 -16.74 -39.34 16.02
CA THR A 237 -15.53 -39.83 15.29
C THR A 237 -15.70 -40.00 13.78
N ALA A 238 -16.93 -39.97 13.26
CA ALA A 238 -17.22 -40.04 11.82
C ALA A 238 -17.30 -38.65 11.16
N LEU A 239 -17.18 -37.55 11.91
CA LEU A 239 -17.21 -36.19 11.36
C LEU A 239 -16.09 -35.99 10.32
N GLU A 240 -16.51 -35.47 9.17
CA GLU A 240 -15.68 -35.06 8.05
C GLU A 240 -15.70 -33.53 7.90
N ILE A 241 -16.82 -32.87 8.22
CA ILE A 241 -16.95 -31.41 8.17
C ILE A 241 -17.48 -30.89 9.50
N LEU A 242 -16.80 -29.90 10.07
CA LEU A 242 -17.28 -29.16 11.23
C LEU A 242 -17.19 -27.67 10.92
N ASP A 243 -18.35 -27.05 10.74
CA ASP A 243 -18.49 -25.61 10.57
C ASP A 243 -19.18 -25.02 11.80
N ILE A 244 -18.48 -24.13 12.50
CA ILE A 244 -18.88 -23.46 13.74
C ILE A 244 -18.46 -21.98 13.69
N ASN A 245 -18.37 -21.41 12.48
CA ASN A 245 -17.92 -20.04 12.27
C ASN A 245 -18.81 -18.98 12.93
N ASN A 246 -18.28 -17.79 13.16
CA ASN A 246 -19.01 -16.62 13.66
C ASN A 246 -19.83 -16.90 14.95
N ASN A 247 -19.19 -17.54 15.93
CA ASN A 247 -19.77 -17.81 17.25
C ASN A 247 -18.95 -17.08 18.34
N ASN A 248 -19.19 -17.42 19.61
CA ASN A 248 -18.50 -16.87 20.78
C ASN A 248 -17.68 -17.95 21.51
N ILE A 249 -17.17 -18.94 20.79
CA ILE A 249 -16.33 -20.01 21.35
C ILE A 249 -15.01 -19.39 21.79
N SER A 250 -14.62 -19.59 23.05
CA SER A 250 -13.44 -18.97 23.66
C SER A 250 -12.62 -19.97 24.45
N GLY A 251 -11.31 -19.78 24.55
CA GLY A 251 -10.43 -20.75 25.22
C GLY A 251 -9.90 -21.83 24.26
N THR A 252 -9.53 -22.98 24.82
CA THR A 252 -8.93 -24.08 24.06
C THR A 252 -10.00 -24.88 23.31
N PHE A 253 -9.94 -24.86 21.98
CA PHE A 253 -10.80 -25.68 21.14
C PHE A 253 -10.07 -26.97 20.73
N TYR A 254 -10.58 -28.10 21.21
CA TYR A 254 -9.99 -29.42 21.00
C TYR A 254 -10.83 -30.22 20.00
N VAL A 255 -10.21 -30.57 18.86
CA VAL A 255 -10.79 -31.45 17.83
C VAL A 255 -9.88 -32.66 17.56
N GLY A 256 -8.98 -32.93 18.51
CA GLY A 256 -7.91 -33.90 18.39
C GLY A 256 -8.37 -35.36 18.31
N ASP A 257 -9.65 -35.68 18.50
CA ASP A 257 -10.17 -37.04 18.29
C ASP A 257 -10.96 -37.19 16.97
N LEU A 258 -11.16 -36.10 16.21
CA LEU A 258 -11.87 -36.10 14.93
C LEU A 258 -10.96 -36.55 13.78
N ALA A 259 -10.49 -37.80 13.83
CA ALA A 259 -9.50 -38.33 12.88
C ALA A 259 -9.95 -38.32 11.40
N ASN A 260 -11.27 -38.28 11.13
CA ASN A 260 -11.83 -38.24 9.78
C ASN A 260 -12.09 -36.82 9.25
N LEU A 261 -11.80 -35.78 10.06
CA LEU A 261 -12.06 -34.40 9.71
C LEU A 261 -11.27 -34.00 8.46
N LYS A 262 -11.99 -33.52 7.45
CA LYS A 262 -11.50 -33.00 6.17
C LYS A 262 -11.60 -31.48 6.14
N GLU A 263 -12.66 -30.90 6.70
CA GLU A 263 -12.85 -29.45 6.75
C GLU A 263 -13.18 -29.01 8.17
N LEU A 264 -12.43 -28.02 8.66
CA LEU A 264 -12.72 -27.33 9.91
C LEU A 264 -12.85 -25.84 9.66
N LYS A 265 -14.05 -25.29 9.89
CA LYS A 265 -14.33 -23.84 9.81
C LYS A 265 -14.73 -23.34 11.19
N CYS A 266 -13.81 -22.67 11.85
CA CYS A 266 -14.02 -22.11 13.19
C CYS A 266 -13.65 -20.62 13.27
N TYR A 267 -13.60 -19.94 12.12
CA TYR A 267 -13.30 -18.52 12.04
C TYR A 267 -14.33 -17.63 12.75
N GLY A 268 -13.94 -16.40 13.08
CA GLY A 268 -14.85 -15.43 13.70
C GLY A 268 -15.29 -15.83 15.11
N ASN A 269 -14.39 -16.43 15.89
CA ASN A 269 -14.60 -16.85 17.27
C ASN A 269 -13.60 -16.13 18.20
N LYS A 270 -13.46 -16.61 19.44
CA LYS A 270 -12.53 -16.10 20.47
C LYS A 270 -11.57 -17.20 20.94
N ILE A 271 -11.28 -18.19 20.08
CA ILE A 271 -10.43 -19.35 20.39
C ILE A 271 -9.01 -18.86 20.66
N ASP A 272 -8.40 -19.26 21.78
CA ASP A 272 -7.02 -18.88 22.14
C ASP A 272 -5.98 -19.96 21.81
N LYS A 273 -6.43 -21.21 21.69
CA LYS A 273 -5.63 -22.38 21.38
C LYS A 273 -6.46 -23.38 20.59
N LEU A 274 -5.93 -23.81 19.45
CA LEU A 274 -6.52 -24.84 18.60
C LEU A 274 -5.65 -26.10 18.66
N VAL A 275 -6.25 -27.26 18.92
CA VAL A 275 -5.53 -28.54 19.05
C VAL A 275 -5.93 -29.50 17.93
N LEU A 276 -4.96 -29.85 17.07
CA LEU A 276 -5.15 -30.58 15.80
C LEU A 276 -4.37 -31.92 15.74
N ASP A 277 -4.06 -32.54 16.89
CA ASP A 277 -3.02 -33.57 17.00
C ASP A 277 -3.24 -34.83 16.12
N THR A 278 -4.48 -35.15 15.71
CA THR A 278 -4.78 -36.36 14.91
C THR A 278 -5.43 -36.10 13.56
N ASN A 279 -5.71 -34.84 13.20
CA ASN A 279 -6.54 -34.49 12.03
C ASN A 279 -5.76 -34.56 10.69
N LYS A 280 -5.12 -35.70 10.41
CA LYS A 280 -4.25 -35.93 9.22
C LYS A 280 -4.99 -35.91 7.88
N ASN A 281 -6.31 -35.99 7.92
CA ASN A 281 -7.18 -36.00 6.74
C ASN A 281 -7.67 -34.61 6.34
N LEU A 282 -7.29 -33.55 7.08
CA LEU A 282 -7.66 -32.19 6.74
C LEU A 282 -7.25 -31.84 5.32
N GLN A 283 -8.18 -31.21 4.62
CA GLN A 283 -8.09 -30.63 3.29
C GLN A 283 -8.22 -29.10 3.37
N GLU A 284 -9.01 -28.61 4.33
CA GLU A 284 -9.20 -27.20 4.60
C GLU A 284 -9.23 -26.94 6.10
N LEU A 285 -8.45 -25.96 6.54
CA LEU A 285 -8.54 -25.37 7.88
C LEU A 285 -8.76 -23.88 7.75
N ASP A 286 -9.91 -23.42 8.23
CA ASP A 286 -10.21 -22.00 8.37
C ASP A 286 -10.45 -21.65 9.85
N CYS A 287 -9.48 -20.95 10.43
CA CYS A 287 -9.50 -20.45 11.80
C CYS A 287 -9.17 -18.96 11.89
N HIS A 288 -9.38 -18.19 10.80
CA HIS A 288 -9.10 -16.76 10.79
C HIS A 288 -9.98 -15.97 11.78
N ASN A 289 -9.60 -14.75 12.14
CA ASN A 289 -10.35 -13.90 13.09
C ASN A 289 -10.63 -14.62 14.42
N ASN A 290 -9.57 -15.04 15.11
CA ASN A 290 -9.63 -15.65 16.43
C ASN A 290 -8.56 -15.00 17.34
N GLN A 291 -8.24 -15.63 18.46
CA GLN A 291 -7.18 -15.19 19.38
C GLN A 291 -6.07 -16.25 19.50
N ILE A 292 -5.94 -17.13 18.50
CA ILE A 292 -5.03 -18.28 18.55
C ILE A 292 -3.61 -17.76 18.70
N SER A 293 -2.95 -18.21 19.77
CA SER A 293 -1.59 -17.79 20.11
C SER A 293 -0.60 -18.96 20.06
N ASN A 294 0.69 -18.64 20.00
CA ASN A 294 1.78 -19.61 19.93
C ASN A 294 1.86 -20.34 18.58
N THR A 295 1.97 -21.67 18.60
CA THR A 295 2.22 -22.50 17.41
C THR A 295 0.95 -23.16 16.89
N ILE A 296 0.69 -23.08 15.58
CA ILE A 296 -0.18 -24.04 14.87
C ILE A 296 0.72 -25.14 14.27
N ARG A 297 0.45 -26.40 14.65
CA ARG A 297 1.11 -27.57 14.07
C ARG A 297 0.10 -28.38 13.25
N LEU A 298 0.40 -28.56 11.96
CA LEU A 298 -0.47 -29.32 11.05
C LEU A 298 -0.07 -30.80 10.93
N ASN A 299 0.92 -31.25 11.71
CA ASN A 299 1.21 -32.66 11.98
C ASN A 299 1.24 -33.59 10.75
N ASP A 300 1.90 -33.18 9.66
CA ASP A 300 2.01 -33.97 8.41
C ASP A 300 0.64 -34.20 7.71
N SER A 301 -0.23 -33.17 7.71
CA SER A 301 -1.52 -33.16 7.02
C SER A 301 -1.35 -33.12 5.49
N LYS A 302 -0.98 -34.26 4.90
CA LYS A 302 -0.65 -34.43 3.47
C LYS A 302 -1.77 -34.11 2.50
N ASN A 303 -3.01 -34.03 2.99
CA ASN A 303 -4.17 -33.70 2.19
C ASN A 303 -4.56 -32.23 2.26
N LEU A 304 -3.91 -31.42 3.11
CA LEU A 304 -4.27 -30.02 3.30
C LEU A 304 -3.99 -29.23 2.02
N GLU A 305 -5.00 -28.58 1.48
CA GLU A 305 -4.95 -27.76 0.28
C GLU A 305 -5.10 -26.27 0.60
N ARG A 306 -5.84 -25.92 1.65
CA ARG A 306 -6.10 -24.54 2.07
C ARG A 306 -5.92 -24.35 3.57
N LEU A 307 -5.22 -23.27 3.94
CA LEU A 307 -5.02 -22.85 5.31
C LEU A 307 -5.30 -21.36 5.45
N TYR A 308 -6.33 -21.00 6.22
CA TYR A 308 -6.67 -19.62 6.54
C TYR A 308 -6.59 -19.43 8.05
N CYS A 309 -5.54 -18.75 8.51
CA CYS A 309 -5.28 -18.48 9.92
C CYS A 309 -4.95 -17.01 10.21
N SER A 310 -5.35 -16.10 9.31
CA SER A 310 -5.11 -14.67 9.45
C SER A 310 -5.86 -14.05 10.63
N ASN A 311 -5.41 -12.86 11.08
CA ASN A 311 -6.02 -12.13 12.19
C ASN A 311 -6.07 -12.96 13.48
N ASN A 312 -4.90 -13.44 13.91
CA ASN A 312 -4.70 -14.19 15.14
C ASN A 312 -3.47 -13.62 15.90
N LYS A 313 -2.92 -14.37 16.84
CA LYS A 313 -1.71 -14.03 17.61
C LYS A 313 -0.63 -15.11 17.45
N ILE A 314 -0.61 -15.77 16.29
CA ILE A 314 0.29 -16.89 15.99
C ILE A 314 1.72 -16.38 15.91
N THR A 315 2.63 -17.04 16.61
CA THR A 315 4.07 -16.72 16.58
C THR A 315 4.88 -17.72 15.77
N GLU A 316 4.34 -18.92 15.54
CA GLU A 316 4.98 -20.00 14.79
C GLU A 316 3.93 -20.77 13.98
N LEU A 317 4.19 -21.00 12.69
CA LEU A 317 3.36 -21.83 11.83
C LEU A 317 4.22 -22.96 11.25
N ASP A 318 3.90 -24.19 11.62
CA ASP A 318 4.55 -25.40 11.09
C ASP A 318 3.66 -26.07 10.04
N VAL A 319 4.03 -25.84 8.78
CA VAL A 319 3.42 -26.40 7.57
C VAL A 319 4.24 -27.55 6.97
N SER A 320 5.22 -28.08 7.70
CA SER A 320 6.05 -29.17 7.18
C SER A 320 5.21 -30.41 6.85
N GLY A 321 5.51 -31.04 5.70
CA GLY A 321 4.79 -32.22 5.20
C GLY A 321 3.41 -31.96 4.57
N CYS A 322 3.00 -30.70 4.43
CA CYS A 322 1.74 -30.32 3.77
C CYS A 322 1.91 -30.21 2.24
N ASP A 323 2.38 -31.26 1.56
CA ASP A 323 2.84 -31.23 0.15
C ASP A 323 1.77 -30.78 -0.88
N LYS A 324 0.48 -30.88 -0.53
CA LYS A 324 -0.66 -30.46 -1.36
C LYS A 324 -1.15 -29.03 -1.09
N LEU A 325 -0.53 -28.33 -0.13
CA LEU A 325 -0.97 -26.98 0.25
C LEU A 325 -0.81 -26.04 -0.94
N GLN A 326 -1.90 -25.39 -1.31
CA GLN A 326 -2.00 -24.52 -2.49
C GLN A 326 -2.20 -23.06 -2.10
N ASP A 327 -2.94 -22.80 -1.03
CA ASP A 327 -3.32 -21.47 -0.59
C ASP A 327 -3.12 -21.33 0.92
N VAL A 328 -2.34 -20.33 1.31
CA VAL A 328 -2.03 -20.00 2.71
C VAL A 328 -2.26 -18.52 2.93
N ASP A 329 -3.23 -18.19 3.79
CA ASP A 329 -3.33 -16.87 4.40
C ASP A 329 -3.01 -16.96 5.89
N CYS A 330 -1.87 -16.39 6.26
CA CYS A 330 -1.39 -16.29 7.62
C CYS A 330 -1.13 -14.84 8.02
N SER A 331 -1.76 -13.89 7.30
CA SER A 331 -1.58 -12.46 7.52
C SER A 331 -2.07 -11.96 8.87
N ASN A 332 -1.59 -10.80 9.30
CA ASN A 332 -1.98 -10.17 10.57
C ASN A 332 -1.81 -11.11 11.78
N ASN A 333 -0.57 -11.51 12.00
CA ASN A 333 -0.12 -12.38 13.08
C ASN A 333 1.20 -11.84 13.65
N LEU A 334 1.89 -12.62 14.48
CA LEU A 334 3.11 -12.21 15.19
C LEU A 334 4.30 -13.12 14.83
N MET A 335 4.31 -13.69 13.62
CA MET A 335 5.36 -14.63 13.21
C MET A 335 6.66 -13.91 12.90
N SER A 336 7.76 -14.42 13.45
CA SER A 336 9.13 -13.95 13.18
C SER A 336 9.94 -14.91 12.31
N SER A 337 9.31 -15.97 11.81
CA SER A 337 9.87 -16.88 10.81
C SER A 337 8.76 -17.64 10.12
N LEU A 338 8.92 -17.91 8.84
CA LEU A 338 8.03 -18.77 8.07
C LEU A 338 8.83 -19.56 7.05
N ASN A 339 8.73 -20.89 7.12
CA ASN A 339 9.38 -21.78 6.17
C ASN A 339 8.34 -22.49 5.31
N VAL A 340 8.33 -22.18 4.02
CA VAL A 340 7.50 -22.81 2.99
C VAL A 340 8.36 -23.45 1.90
N SER A 341 9.64 -23.71 2.16
CA SER A 341 10.56 -24.28 1.17
C SER A 341 10.09 -25.61 0.58
N ASP A 342 9.49 -26.46 1.40
CA ASP A 342 9.08 -27.82 1.03
C ASP A 342 7.61 -27.91 0.58
N LEU A 343 7.03 -26.84 0.02
CA LEU A 343 5.63 -26.81 -0.46
C LEU A 343 5.53 -26.72 -2.00
N PRO A 344 5.76 -27.80 -2.75
CA PRO A 344 5.84 -27.76 -4.22
C PRO A 344 4.53 -27.42 -4.93
N SER A 345 3.39 -27.56 -4.24
CA SER A 345 2.05 -27.25 -4.76
C SER A 345 1.59 -25.82 -4.46
N LEU A 346 2.36 -25.06 -3.68
CA LEU A 346 1.95 -23.73 -3.21
C LEU A 346 1.82 -22.76 -4.37
N LYS A 347 0.65 -22.12 -4.47
CA LYS A 347 0.29 -21.15 -5.52
C LYS A 347 0.09 -19.75 -4.97
N SER A 348 -0.42 -19.65 -3.75
CA SER A 348 -0.78 -18.39 -3.11
C SER A 348 -0.25 -18.39 -1.67
N LEU A 349 0.49 -17.34 -1.33
CA LEU A 349 0.94 -17.08 0.03
C LEU A 349 0.68 -15.63 0.38
N ASN A 350 -0.17 -15.41 1.38
CA ASN A 350 -0.27 -14.15 2.09
C ASN A 350 0.30 -14.31 3.50
N CYS A 351 1.45 -13.70 3.73
CA CYS A 351 2.10 -13.60 5.03
C CYS A 351 2.30 -12.15 5.47
N SER A 352 1.48 -11.23 4.93
CA SER A 352 1.55 -9.81 5.26
C SER A 352 1.27 -9.52 6.74
N ARG A 353 1.65 -8.35 7.25
CA ARG A 353 1.35 -7.93 8.64
C ARG A 353 1.82 -8.97 9.68
N ASN A 354 3.07 -9.38 9.56
CA ASN A 354 3.76 -10.23 10.54
C ASN A 354 5.07 -9.53 10.97
N MET A 355 6.04 -10.26 11.49
CA MET A 355 7.36 -9.76 11.88
C MET A 355 8.47 -10.44 11.08
N LEU A 356 8.19 -10.79 9.81
CA LEU A 356 9.12 -11.52 8.95
C LEU A 356 10.22 -10.61 8.39
N LYS A 357 11.36 -11.22 8.08
CA LYS A 357 12.54 -10.61 7.49
C LYS A 357 13.09 -11.52 6.39
N ASP A 358 14.02 -11.00 5.61
CA ASP A 358 14.67 -11.70 4.49
C ASP A 358 15.32 -13.02 4.91
N ASP A 359 15.94 -13.06 6.10
CA ASP A 359 16.63 -14.25 6.62
C ASP A 359 15.71 -15.31 7.24
N ASN A 360 14.43 -14.98 7.45
CA ASN A 360 13.47 -15.85 8.16
C ASN A 360 12.21 -16.20 7.35
N LEU A 361 12.00 -15.57 6.19
CA LEU A 361 11.00 -15.96 5.19
C LEU A 361 11.65 -16.86 4.13
N ILE A 362 11.57 -18.18 4.35
CA ILE A 362 12.24 -19.18 3.50
C ILE A 362 11.26 -19.70 2.45
N LEU A 363 11.43 -19.24 1.21
CA LEU A 363 10.58 -19.61 0.07
C LEU A 363 11.20 -20.68 -0.84
N THR A 364 12.45 -21.09 -0.60
CA THR A 364 13.26 -21.90 -1.54
C THR A 364 12.60 -23.24 -1.86
N GLY A 365 12.06 -23.44 -3.07
CA GLY A 365 11.38 -24.68 -3.47
C GLY A 365 9.90 -24.50 -3.79
N SER A 366 9.28 -23.44 -3.25
CA SER A 366 7.94 -22.95 -3.63
C SER A 366 7.96 -22.10 -4.91
N ILE A 367 8.82 -22.44 -5.88
CA ILE A 367 8.98 -21.71 -7.15
C ILE A 367 7.71 -21.75 -8.04
N GLY A 368 6.73 -22.55 -7.64
CA GLY A 368 5.40 -22.63 -8.24
C GLY A 368 4.46 -21.48 -7.89
N LEU A 369 4.84 -20.61 -6.95
CA LEU A 369 4.02 -19.47 -6.51
C LEU A 369 3.58 -18.58 -7.67
N ILE A 370 2.30 -18.19 -7.62
CA ILE A 370 1.63 -17.28 -8.54
C ILE A 370 1.39 -15.94 -7.84
N ASN A 371 0.99 -15.96 -6.58
CA ASN A 371 0.74 -14.77 -5.78
C ASN A 371 1.58 -14.82 -4.50
N LEU A 372 2.30 -13.73 -4.22
CA LEU A 372 3.02 -13.54 -2.97
C LEU A 372 2.70 -12.16 -2.40
N ASP A 373 2.07 -12.14 -1.24
CA ASP A 373 1.95 -10.95 -0.40
C ASP A 373 2.77 -11.13 0.87
N CYS A 374 3.88 -10.40 0.96
CA CYS A 374 4.74 -10.31 2.13
C CYS A 374 4.83 -8.87 2.65
N SER A 375 3.84 -8.03 2.33
CA SER A 375 3.81 -6.63 2.75
C SER A 375 3.73 -6.46 4.27
N LEU A 376 4.13 -5.30 4.78
CA LEU A 376 3.92 -4.92 6.18
C LEU A 376 4.53 -5.90 7.18
N ASN A 377 5.74 -6.40 6.89
CA ASN A 377 6.44 -7.32 7.77
C ASN A 377 7.59 -6.65 8.55
N GLY A 378 8.01 -5.47 8.11
CA GLY A 378 9.03 -4.70 8.78
C GLY A 378 8.50 -4.02 10.04
N THR A 379 9.22 -4.15 11.15
CA THR A 379 9.20 -3.10 12.19
C THR A 379 10.23 -2.07 11.78
N ASN A 380 9.85 -0.79 11.69
CA ASN A 380 10.80 0.31 11.48
C ASN A 380 11.52 0.30 10.11
N TYR A 381 10.76 0.17 9.02
CA TYR A 381 11.21 0.44 7.63
C TYR A 381 12.13 -0.60 6.98
N ASP A 382 12.29 -1.78 7.58
CA ASP A 382 13.04 -2.90 7.00
C ASP A 382 12.15 -3.69 6.01
N CYS A 383 12.03 -3.24 4.76
CA CYS A 383 11.37 -4.01 3.69
C CYS A 383 12.11 -5.34 3.45
N ILE A 384 11.37 -6.42 3.17
CA ILE A 384 11.93 -7.75 2.98
C ILE A 384 12.66 -7.85 1.64
N ASN A 385 13.97 -8.13 1.68
CA ASN A 385 14.77 -8.45 0.49
C ASN A 385 14.73 -9.94 0.13
N LEU A 386 13.70 -10.37 -0.57
CA LEU A 386 13.58 -11.76 -0.98
C LEU A 386 14.47 -12.11 -2.17
N ASN A 387 15.16 -13.25 -2.06
CA ASN A 387 15.76 -13.89 -3.23
C ASN A 387 14.66 -14.61 -4.04
N LEU A 388 14.21 -13.96 -5.11
CA LEU A 388 13.17 -14.47 -6.01
C LEU A 388 13.73 -15.18 -7.25
N ALA A 389 14.95 -15.68 -7.19
CA ALA A 389 15.53 -16.47 -8.28
C ALA A 389 14.66 -17.72 -8.59
N GLY A 390 14.24 -17.86 -9.85
CA GLY A 390 13.47 -19.01 -10.33
C GLY A 390 11.95 -18.90 -10.18
N PHE A 391 11.42 -17.82 -9.59
CA PHE A 391 9.98 -17.57 -9.44
C PHE A 391 9.34 -17.05 -10.74
N THR A 392 9.54 -17.77 -11.85
CA THR A 392 9.09 -17.36 -13.20
C THR A 392 7.57 -17.42 -13.37
N LYS A 393 6.86 -18.10 -12.47
CA LYS A 393 5.39 -18.22 -12.46
C LYS A 393 4.69 -17.13 -11.64
N LEU A 394 5.45 -16.34 -10.88
CA LEU A 394 4.89 -15.30 -10.04
C LEU A 394 4.22 -14.25 -10.95
N GLU A 395 2.92 -14.05 -10.77
CA GLU A 395 2.11 -13.08 -11.50
C GLU A 395 1.85 -11.83 -10.66
N SER A 396 1.77 -11.98 -9.32
CA SER A 396 1.58 -10.87 -8.39
C SER A 396 2.60 -10.91 -7.25
N LEU A 397 3.26 -9.78 -7.02
CA LEU A 397 4.16 -9.55 -5.89
C LEU A 397 3.74 -8.27 -5.16
N ASN A 398 3.36 -8.43 -3.90
CA ASN A 398 3.21 -7.33 -2.96
C ASN A 398 4.25 -7.46 -1.84
N CYS A 399 5.22 -6.56 -1.84
CA CYS A 399 6.20 -6.42 -0.76
C CYS A 399 6.17 -5.00 -0.18
N SER A 400 5.03 -4.31 -0.32
CA SER A 400 4.89 -2.94 0.17
C SER A 400 5.07 -2.83 1.68
N GLU A 401 5.55 -1.68 2.10
CA GLU A 401 5.53 -1.28 3.50
C GLU A 401 4.59 -0.08 3.67
N GLN A 402 4.25 0.27 4.90
CA GLN A 402 3.53 1.50 5.20
C GLN A 402 4.23 2.17 6.38
N PRO A 403 4.74 3.39 6.21
CA PRO A 403 5.36 4.11 7.31
C PRO A 403 4.27 4.56 8.31
N GLU A 404 4.49 4.35 9.61
CA GLU A 404 3.59 4.93 10.65
C GLU A 404 3.66 6.47 10.65
N ASP A 405 4.78 7.06 10.21
CA ASP A 405 5.05 8.52 10.24
C ASP A 405 5.46 9.11 8.86
N GLY A 406 4.98 8.55 7.74
CA GLY A 406 5.03 9.23 6.43
C GLY A 406 6.41 9.40 5.78
N GLY A 407 7.42 8.57 6.10
CA GLY A 407 8.67 8.60 5.35
C GLY A 407 9.55 7.38 5.53
N THR A 408 10.16 6.88 4.45
CA THR A 408 11.26 5.93 4.53
C THR A 408 12.53 6.67 4.97
N SER A 409 13.33 6.05 5.84
CA SER A 409 14.62 6.61 6.21
C SER A 409 15.57 6.52 5.00
N ALA A 410 15.84 7.66 4.35
CA ALA A 410 16.74 7.75 3.19
C ALA A 410 18.21 7.34 3.45
N ASP A 411 18.53 6.87 4.67
CA ASP A 411 19.88 6.45 5.03
C ASP A 411 20.15 4.96 4.82
N ASP A 412 19.11 4.13 4.72
CA ASP A 412 19.19 2.70 4.42
C ASP A 412 18.61 2.42 3.04
N THR A 413 19.36 1.71 2.19
CA THR A 413 18.99 1.45 0.80
C THR A 413 19.13 -0.03 0.50
N MET A 414 18.17 -0.59 -0.22
CA MET A 414 18.11 -2.00 -0.55
C MET A 414 18.31 -2.25 -2.05
N GLU A 415 19.03 -3.33 -2.38
CA GLU A 415 19.06 -3.87 -3.73
C GLU A 415 17.81 -4.74 -3.93
N PHE A 416 17.08 -4.51 -5.02
CA PHE A 416 15.82 -5.21 -5.30
C PHE A 416 15.89 -5.85 -6.69
N ASP A 417 16.15 -7.16 -6.72
CA ASP A 417 16.27 -7.93 -7.97
C ASP A 417 15.05 -8.83 -8.17
N ILE A 418 14.20 -8.42 -9.10
CA ILE A 418 13.03 -9.17 -9.56
C ILE A 418 13.18 -9.67 -10.99
N SER A 419 14.39 -9.65 -11.55
CA SER A 419 14.64 -9.94 -12.97
C SER A 419 14.25 -11.37 -13.38
N ALA A 420 14.20 -12.31 -12.43
CA ALA A 420 13.77 -13.69 -12.65
C ALA A 420 12.23 -13.86 -12.68
N CYS A 421 11.46 -12.89 -12.20
CA CYS A 421 10.00 -12.94 -12.10
C CYS A 421 9.33 -12.62 -13.44
N THR A 422 9.72 -13.27 -14.54
CA THR A 422 9.27 -12.93 -15.91
C THR A 422 7.76 -13.09 -16.16
N GLY A 423 7.06 -13.79 -15.27
CA GLY A 423 5.60 -13.93 -15.27
C GLY A 423 4.84 -12.75 -14.67
N LEU A 424 5.54 -11.81 -14.03
CA LEU A 424 4.93 -10.77 -13.19
C LEU A 424 4.04 -9.85 -14.02
N LYS A 425 2.81 -9.63 -13.54
CA LYS A 425 1.80 -8.72 -14.07
C LYS A 425 1.60 -7.53 -13.15
N THR A 426 1.64 -7.76 -11.83
CA THR A 426 1.45 -6.72 -10.83
C THR A 426 2.62 -6.72 -9.84
N LEU A 427 3.20 -5.53 -9.65
CA LEU A 427 4.22 -5.27 -8.66
C LEU A 427 3.75 -4.15 -7.74
N ASN A 428 3.67 -4.43 -6.44
CA ASN A 428 3.61 -3.39 -5.42
C ASN A 428 4.84 -3.50 -4.52
N CYS A 429 5.73 -2.51 -4.62
CA CYS A 429 6.92 -2.33 -3.81
C CYS A 429 6.95 -0.96 -3.13
N SER A 430 5.77 -0.35 -2.96
CA SER A 430 5.63 0.95 -2.31
C SER A 430 6.29 0.98 -0.94
N TYR A 431 6.89 2.12 -0.61
CA TYR A 431 7.64 2.38 0.62
C TYR A 431 8.77 1.39 0.93
N CYS A 432 9.25 0.63 -0.06
CA CYS A 432 10.53 -0.06 0.07
C CYS A 432 11.68 0.92 -0.15
N PRO A 433 12.77 0.84 0.62
CA PRO A 433 13.88 1.78 0.54
C PRO A 433 14.81 1.47 -0.66
N ILE A 434 14.27 1.50 -1.87
CA ILE A 434 14.97 1.18 -3.12
C ILE A 434 15.37 2.46 -3.87
N GLU A 435 16.62 2.53 -4.37
CA GLU A 435 17.12 3.67 -5.17
C GLU A 435 16.92 3.49 -6.68
N THR A 436 16.80 2.24 -7.13
CA THR A 436 16.69 1.89 -8.54
C THR A 436 15.75 0.71 -8.74
N LEU A 437 14.96 0.75 -9.81
CA LEU A 437 14.08 -0.35 -10.23
C LEU A 437 14.30 -0.66 -11.72
N ASP A 438 14.64 -1.91 -12.05
CA ASP A 438 14.82 -2.38 -13.42
C ASP A 438 13.80 -3.48 -13.73
N VAL A 439 12.83 -3.17 -14.59
CA VAL A 439 11.77 -4.10 -15.02
C VAL A 439 11.94 -4.53 -16.48
N SER A 440 13.12 -4.35 -17.06
CA SER A 440 13.34 -4.51 -18.49
C SER A 440 13.06 -5.92 -19.04
N ASN A 441 13.17 -6.93 -18.19
CA ASN A 441 12.89 -8.34 -18.55
C ASN A 441 11.45 -8.77 -18.24
N LEU A 442 10.59 -7.86 -17.78
CA LEU A 442 9.24 -8.16 -17.28
C LEU A 442 8.17 -7.79 -18.32
N SER A 443 8.14 -8.49 -19.45
CA SER A 443 7.25 -8.15 -20.58
C SER A 443 5.75 -8.36 -20.33
N ASN A 444 5.40 -9.03 -19.23
CA ASN A 444 4.01 -9.23 -18.82
C ASN A 444 3.52 -8.19 -17.82
N LEU A 445 4.39 -7.28 -17.36
CA LEU A 445 4.06 -6.33 -16.32
C LEU A 445 3.05 -5.31 -16.83
N GLU A 446 1.93 -5.19 -16.12
CA GLU A 446 0.77 -4.36 -16.44
C GLU A 446 0.64 -3.18 -15.48
N THR A 447 1.00 -3.40 -14.21
CA THR A 447 0.91 -2.40 -13.13
C THR A 447 2.15 -2.41 -12.26
N ILE A 448 2.66 -1.21 -11.97
CA ILE A 448 3.71 -0.96 -10.97
C ILE A 448 3.21 0.07 -9.97
N ASP A 449 3.29 -0.26 -8.70
CA ASP A 449 3.26 0.68 -7.60
C ASP A 449 4.63 0.67 -6.90
N ALA A 450 5.36 1.77 -7.04
CA ALA A 450 6.62 2.06 -6.38
C ALA A 450 6.57 3.44 -5.70
N SER A 451 5.39 3.82 -5.21
CA SER A 451 5.16 5.02 -4.40
C SER A 451 6.04 5.07 -3.15
N GLY A 452 6.40 6.27 -2.69
CA GLY A 452 7.08 6.47 -1.40
C GLY A 452 8.44 5.78 -1.25
N CYS A 453 9.04 5.37 -2.38
CA CYS A 453 10.38 4.79 -2.42
C CYS A 453 11.45 5.89 -2.41
N ASN A 454 12.71 5.51 -2.57
CA ASN A 454 13.84 6.45 -2.74
C ASN A 454 14.34 6.44 -4.20
N LEU A 455 13.45 6.17 -5.16
CA LEU A 455 13.86 5.94 -6.55
C LEU A 455 14.48 7.19 -7.15
N SER A 456 15.66 7.00 -7.74
CA SER A 456 16.35 8.02 -8.53
C SER A 456 16.53 7.62 -10.00
N GLU A 457 16.26 6.35 -10.32
CA GLU A 457 16.34 5.76 -11.65
C GLU A 457 15.33 4.60 -11.75
N ILE A 458 14.53 4.58 -12.81
CA ILE A 458 13.65 3.47 -13.15
C ILE A 458 13.87 3.10 -14.63
N THR A 459 14.00 1.81 -14.93
CA THR A 459 14.17 1.29 -16.29
C THR A 459 12.94 0.50 -16.69
N LEU A 460 12.17 1.06 -17.63
CA LEU A 460 10.91 0.49 -18.12
C LEU A 460 11.06 -0.24 -19.47
N ASP A 461 12.28 -0.23 -20.06
CA ASP A 461 12.59 -0.82 -21.38
C ASP A 461 12.21 -2.30 -21.47
N GLY A 462 11.07 -2.65 -22.06
CA GLY A 462 10.64 -4.04 -22.26
C GLY A 462 9.40 -4.44 -21.46
N ALA A 463 8.93 -3.60 -20.54
CA ALA A 463 7.63 -3.74 -19.87
C ALA A 463 6.47 -3.36 -20.81
N VAL A 464 6.41 -3.97 -22.00
CA VAL A 464 5.56 -3.53 -23.14
C VAL A 464 4.05 -3.55 -22.89
N LYS A 465 3.58 -4.18 -21.80
CA LYS A 465 2.16 -4.19 -21.39
C LYS A 465 1.83 -3.19 -20.28
N LEU A 466 2.83 -2.44 -19.81
CA LEU A 466 2.66 -1.54 -18.68
C LEU A 466 1.61 -0.47 -19.03
N SER A 467 0.57 -0.40 -18.20
CA SER A 467 -0.59 0.47 -18.37
C SER A 467 -0.81 1.39 -17.18
N SER A 468 -0.35 0.99 -15.99
CA SER A 468 -0.44 1.80 -14.77
C SER A 468 0.93 1.88 -14.08
N LEU A 469 1.36 3.11 -13.81
CA LEU A 469 2.62 3.42 -13.14
C LEU A 469 2.38 4.45 -12.04
N ASN A 470 2.53 4.02 -10.79
CA ASN A 470 2.63 4.89 -9.64
C ASN A 470 4.08 4.95 -9.14
N ILE A 471 4.66 6.14 -9.17
CA ILE A 471 6.00 6.46 -8.69
C ILE A 471 5.97 7.73 -7.84
N ASN A 472 4.84 8.04 -7.20
CA ASN A 472 4.74 9.25 -6.37
C ASN A 472 5.75 9.26 -5.21
N CYS A 473 6.00 10.43 -4.62
CA CYS A 473 6.87 10.62 -3.47
C CYS A 473 8.28 10.00 -3.66
N ASN A 474 8.91 10.20 -4.82
CA ASN A 474 10.25 9.68 -5.16
C ASN A 474 11.29 10.78 -5.46
N GLU A 475 12.55 10.39 -5.71
CA GLU A 475 13.66 11.29 -6.08
C GLU A 475 13.98 11.29 -7.60
N ILE A 476 13.03 10.85 -8.43
CA ILE A 476 13.22 10.76 -9.89
C ILE A 476 13.23 12.15 -10.51
N THR A 477 14.30 12.47 -11.25
CA THR A 477 14.42 13.76 -11.96
C THR A 477 14.36 13.64 -13.49
N ASP A 478 14.55 12.44 -14.03
CA ASP A 478 14.56 12.16 -15.46
C ASP A 478 13.80 10.85 -15.66
N LEU A 479 12.58 10.94 -16.18
CA LEU A 479 11.70 9.80 -16.36
C LEU A 479 11.63 9.44 -17.84
N HIS A 480 12.27 8.32 -18.19
CA HIS A 480 12.17 7.75 -19.53
C HIS A 480 11.02 6.74 -19.60
N ILE A 481 10.00 7.06 -20.39
CA ILE A 481 8.92 6.15 -20.75
C ILE A 481 9.12 5.74 -22.22
N PRO A 482 9.40 4.46 -22.51
CA PRO A 482 9.46 3.94 -23.88
C PRO A 482 8.13 4.08 -24.63
N GLU A 483 8.20 4.34 -25.95
CA GLU A 483 7.01 4.40 -26.84
C GLU A 483 6.21 3.09 -26.91
N THR A 484 6.82 1.97 -26.51
CA THR A 484 6.15 0.67 -26.45
C THR A 484 5.21 0.53 -25.26
N ASN A 485 5.27 1.42 -24.28
CA ASN A 485 4.37 1.39 -23.13
C ASN A 485 3.07 2.13 -23.48
N GLU A 486 1.93 1.49 -23.25
CA GLU A 486 0.60 2.10 -23.42
C GLU A 486 0.07 2.58 -22.07
N ILE A 487 0.82 3.49 -21.42
CA ILE A 487 0.46 4.02 -20.10
C ILE A 487 -0.89 4.76 -20.18
N LYS A 488 -1.83 4.32 -19.35
CA LYS A 488 -3.16 4.90 -19.15
C LYS A 488 -3.23 5.71 -17.85
N THR A 489 -2.52 5.27 -16.82
CA THR A 489 -2.48 5.95 -15.52
C THR A 489 -1.03 6.21 -15.15
N LEU A 490 -0.71 7.47 -14.92
CA LEU A 490 0.60 7.90 -14.44
C LEU A 490 0.40 8.77 -13.20
N ASP A 491 0.91 8.31 -12.07
CA ASP A 491 1.08 9.11 -10.87
C ASP A 491 2.58 9.29 -10.62
N CYS A 492 3.02 10.55 -10.75
CA CYS A 492 4.36 10.97 -10.38
C CYS A 492 4.34 12.21 -9.49
N SER A 493 3.27 12.37 -8.71
CA SER A 493 3.11 13.42 -7.71
C SER A 493 4.23 13.38 -6.65
N GLU A 494 4.47 14.50 -5.97
CA GLU A 494 5.47 14.66 -4.91
C GLU A 494 6.91 14.24 -5.29
N SER A 495 7.19 14.09 -6.58
CA SER A 495 8.52 13.77 -7.09
C SER A 495 9.30 15.07 -7.30
N LEU A 496 10.35 15.29 -6.50
CA LEU A 496 11.11 16.55 -6.46
C LEU A 496 11.90 16.82 -7.76
N GLY A 497 11.20 17.27 -8.80
CA GLY A 497 11.77 17.86 -10.01
C GLY A 497 12.03 16.88 -11.14
N ILE A 498 10.96 16.36 -11.75
CA ILE A 498 11.03 15.69 -13.06
C ILE A 498 11.38 16.76 -14.11
N GLU A 499 12.68 17.01 -14.29
CA GLU A 499 13.22 17.99 -15.24
C GLU A 499 12.94 17.58 -16.69
N THR A 500 12.87 16.28 -16.96
CA THR A 500 12.69 15.73 -18.30
C THR A 500 11.78 14.51 -18.28
N ILE A 501 10.55 14.70 -18.74
CA ILE A 501 9.63 13.64 -19.14
C ILE A 501 9.14 13.95 -20.54
N ASN A 502 9.15 12.95 -21.43
CA ASN A 502 8.66 13.11 -22.79
C ASN A 502 7.19 12.69 -22.84
N PHE A 503 6.28 13.64 -22.62
CA PHE A 503 4.85 13.35 -22.67
C PHE A 503 4.36 12.88 -24.05
N ALA A 504 5.09 13.18 -25.15
CA ALA A 504 4.68 12.80 -26.50
C ALA A 504 4.47 11.30 -26.73
N VAL A 505 4.97 10.44 -25.82
CA VAL A 505 4.75 8.99 -25.86
C VAL A 505 3.46 8.56 -25.16
N LEU A 506 2.88 9.41 -24.30
CA LEU A 506 1.73 9.13 -23.44
C LEU A 506 0.39 9.32 -24.16
N THR A 507 0.30 8.85 -25.41
CA THR A 507 -0.88 9.06 -26.27
C THR A 507 -2.15 8.32 -25.83
N LYS A 508 -2.01 7.40 -24.86
CA LYS A 508 -3.09 6.59 -24.26
C LYS A 508 -3.46 7.01 -22.84
N LEU A 509 -2.90 8.12 -22.36
CA LEU A 509 -3.09 8.57 -20.99
C LEU A 509 -4.56 8.94 -20.74
N GLU A 510 -5.16 8.30 -19.74
CA GLU A 510 -6.51 8.51 -19.26
C GLU A 510 -6.51 9.28 -17.92
N SER A 511 -5.46 9.12 -17.10
CA SER A 511 -5.31 9.80 -15.81
C SER A 511 -3.85 10.20 -15.59
N LEU A 512 -3.66 11.47 -15.19
CA LEU A 512 -2.37 12.04 -14.85
C LEU A 512 -2.43 12.73 -13.48
N ASP A 513 -1.52 12.33 -12.59
CA ASP A 513 -1.24 13.04 -11.36
C ASP A 513 0.22 13.52 -11.34
N VAL A 514 0.38 14.83 -11.25
CA VAL A 514 1.66 15.53 -11.12
C VAL A 514 1.66 16.47 -9.92
N SER A 515 0.74 16.30 -8.96
CA SER A 515 0.60 17.23 -7.84
C SER A 515 1.89 17.37 -7.03
N ASP A 516 2.07 18.53 -6.39
CA ASP A 516 3.22 18.80 -5.52
C ASP A 516 4.59 18.57 -6.20
N SER A 517 4.66 18.86 -7.50
CA SER A 517 5.84 18.62 -8.32
C SER A 517 6.20 19.81 -9.21
N TYR A 518 7.29 19.65 -9.96
CA TYR A 518 7.70 20.58 -11.00
C TYR A 518 7.84 19.82 -12.30
N VAL A 519 7.16 20.29 -13.33
CA VAL A 519 7.15 19.67 -14.66
C VAL A 519 7.46 20.70 -15.74
N PRO A 520 8.15 20.30 -16.83
CA PRO A 520 8.27 21.15 -18.01
C PRO A 520 6.89 21.52 -18.57
N GLU A 521 6.84 22.56 -19.41
CA GLU A 521 5.59 22.93 -20.10
C GLU A 521 4.99 21.71 -20.82
N LEU A 522 3.72 21.41 -20.51
CA LEU A 522 3.00 20.25 -20.98
C LEU A 522 2.14 20.62 -22.18
N ASP A 523 2.40 19.98 -23.31
CA ASP A 523 1.42 19.92 -24.39
C ASP A 523 0.39 18.86 -24.02
N PHE A 524 -0.83 19.24 -23.67
CA PHE A 524 -1.90 18.28 -23.36
C PHE A 524 -2.62 17.75 -24.60
N SER A 525 -2.39 18.35 -25.78
CA SER A 525 -3.08 17.96 -27.03
C SER A 525 -2.71 16.56 -27.51
N ILE A 526 -1.56 16.06 -27.07
CA ILE A 526 -1.04 14.71 -27.33
C ILE A 526 -1.72 13.62 -26.46
N CYS A 527 -2.49 14.00 -25.45
CA CYS A 527 -3.22 13.08 -24.55
C CYS A 527 -4.74 13.20 -24.74
N PRO A 528 -5.30 12.90 -25.93
CA PRO A 528 -6.72 13.17 -26.24
C PRO A 528 -7.71 12.35 -25.41
N ASP A 529 -7.25 11.24 -24.82
CA ASP A 529 -8.05 10.33 -24.01
C ASP A 529 -8.08 10.69 -22.51
N LEU A 530 -7.44 11.79 -22.11
CA LEU A 530 -7.33 12.24 -20.72
C LEU A 530 -8.71 12.53 -20.13
N GLN A 531 -8.98 11.92 -18.97
CA GLN A 531 -10.23 12.01 -18.21
C GLN A 531 -10.04 12.69 -16.86
N VAL A 532 -8.88 12.49 -16.23
CA VAL A 532 -8.52 13.06 -14.92
C VAL A 532 -7.16 13.73 -15.01
N LEU A 533 -7.09 14.97 -14.53
CA LEU A 533 -5.85 15.73 -14.40
C LEU A 533 -5.75 16.33 -13.00
N ASN A 534 -4.81 15.83 -12.19
CA ASN A 534 -4.42 16.46 -10.95
C ASN A 534 -3.04 17.11 -11.11
N ALA A 535 -3.01 18.43 -10.99
CA ALA A 535 -1.81 19.24 -11.01
C ALA A 535 -1.80 20.23 -9.84
N MET A 536 -2.47 19.89 -8.73
CA MET A 536 -2.45 20.71 -7.52
C MET A 536 -1.01 21.02 -7.11
N ASN A 537 -0.73 22.28 -6.78
CA ASN A 537 0.59 22.75 -6.34
C ASN A 537 1.72 22.40 -7.31
N THR A 538 1.41 22.32 -8.61
CA THR A 538 2.40 22.04 -9.65
C THR A 538 3.00 23.32 -10.21
N GLY A 539 4.33 23.40 -10.21
CA GLY A 539 5.07 24.46 -10.89
C GLY A 539 5.31 24.09 -12.36
N PHE A 540 4.61 24.74 -13.28
CA PHE A 540 4.81 24.56 -14.72
C PHE A 540 5.92 25.46 -15.26
N GLY A 541 6.86 24.87 -15.99
CA GLY A 541 7.95 25.60 -16.65
C GLY A 541 9.30 24.92 -16.44
N ASN A 542 10.41 25.62 -16.72
CA ASN A 542 11.75 25.06 -16.49
C ASN A 542 12.44 25.76 -15.30
N PRO A 543 12.00 25.50 -14.04
CA PRO A 543 12.56 26.16 -12.88
C PRO A 543 14.03 25.81 -12.67
N ASP A 544 14.77 26.81 -12.19
CA ASP A 544 15.91 26.59 -11.34
C ASP A 544 15.41 25.88 -10.05
N ALA A 545 16.08 24.82 -9.58
CA ALA A 545 15.71 24.04 -8.38
C ALA A 545 15.67 24.81 -7.03
N THR A 546 15.54 26.14 -7.06
CA THR A 546 15.39 27.05 -5.91
C THR A 546 14.27 28.09 -6.10
N THR A 547 13.49 28.01 -7.18
CA THR A 547 12.36 28.89 -7.47
C THR A 547 11.09 28.30 -6.87
N ASP A 548 10.46 29.03 -5.96
CA ASP A 548 9.16 28.67 -5.41
C ASP A 548 8.07 28.81 -6.51
N ASN A 549 6.95 28.08 -6.44
CA ASN A 549 5.90 28.11 -7.48
C ASN A 549 5.40 29.53 -7.76
N GLU A 550 5.29 30.36 -6.73
CA GLU A 550 4.86 31.76 -6.79
C GLU A 550 5.82 32.66 -7.58
N ASP A 551 7.09 32.28 -7.68
CA ASP A 551 8.12 33.04 -8.41
C ASP A 551 8.22 32.63 -9.90
N LEU A 552 7.48 31.58 -10.32
CA LEU A 552 7.45 31.16 -11.71
C LEU A 552 6.67 32.17 -12.57
N PRO A 553 7.11 32.40 -13.82
CA PRO A 553 6.31 33.20 -14.74
C PRO A 553 4.97 32.49 -14.99
N ASN A 554 3.90 33.26 -15.02
CA ASN A 554 2.61 32.71 -15.37
C ASN A 554 2.61 32.19 -16.81
N ILE A 555 1.93 31.06 -17.02
CA ILE A 555 1.75 30.46 -18.34
C ILE A 555 0.26 30.27 -18.64
N ASP A 556 -0.07 30.02 -19.89
CA ASP A 556 -1.43 29.65 -20.30
C ASP A 556 -1.47 28.14 -20.56
N ILE A 557 -2.54 27.47 -20.15
CA ILE A 557 -2.77 26.04 -20.36
C ILE A 557 -3.96 25.84 -21.28
N ASP A 558 -3.76 25.05 -22.34
CA ASP A 558 -4.79 24.69 -23.31
C ASP A 558 -5.18 23.20 -23.20
N LEU A 559 -6.42 22.94 -22.76
CA LEU A 559 -7.02 21.62 -22.65
C LEU A 559 -8.12 21.39 -23.71
N LYS A 560 -8.22 22.26 -24.73
CA LYS A 560 -9.29 22.21 -25.74
C LYS A 560 -9.41 20.86 -26.43
N SER A 561 -8.30 20.15 -26.61
CA SER A 561 -8.24 18.86 -27.30
C SER A 561 -8.62 17.66 -26.41
N ASN A 562 -8.73 17.85 -25.10
CA ASN A 562 -8.96 16.78 -24.12
C ASN A 562 -10.47 16.56 -23.92
N ALA A 563 -11.14 16.10 -24.97
CA ALA A 563 -12.60 16.03 -25.01
C ALA A 563 -13.24 15.06 -24.00
N LYS A 564 -12.46 14.20 -23.32
CA LYS A 564 -12.97 13.27 -22.30
C LYS A 564 -12.73 13.75 -20.87
N LEU A 565 -12.13 14.93 -20.69
CA LEU A 565 -11.71 15.45 -19.40
C LEU A 565 -12.94 15.73 -18.53
N LYS A 566 -12.96 15.12 -17.35
CA LYS A 566 -14.07 15.20 -16.39
C LYS A 566 -13.67 15.92 -15.12
N ASP A 567 -12.49 15.59 -14.60
CA ASP A 567 -12.00 16.06 -13.31
C ASP A 567 -10.67 16.80 -13.49
N ILE A 568 -10.62 18.06 -13.04
CA ILE A 568 -9.47 18.94 -13.21
C ILE A 568 -9.15 19.62 -11.88
N ASP A 569 -7.95 19.37 -11.37
CA ASP A 569 -7.38 20.14 -10.27
C ASP A 569 -6.12 20.89 -10.73
N MET A 570 -6.23 22.21 -10.78
CA MET A 570 -5.19 23.18 -11.10
C MET A 570 -5.04 24.17 -9.94
N SER A 571 -5.23 23.72 -8.70
CA SER A 571 -5.09 24.59 -7.54
C SER A 571 -3.60 24.89 -7.28
N MET A 572 -3.26 26.10 -6.80
CA MET A 572 -1.89 26.48 -6.41
C MET A 572 -0.85 26.40 -7.56
N VAL A 573 -1.28 26.62 -8.79
CA VAL A 573 -0.41 26.60 -9.99
C VAL A 573 -0.10 28.00 -10.51
N ASN A 574 0.99 28.14 -11.27
CA ASN A 574 1.36 29.37 -12.00
C ASN A 574 0.67 29.50 -13.38
N VAL A 575 -0.64 29.24 -13.44
CA VAL A 575 -1.45 29.33 -14.67
C VAL A 575 -2.24 30.63 -14.68
N ASN A 576 -2.19 31.39 -15.78
CA ASN A 576 -2.90 32.66 -15.96
C ASN A 576 -4.20 32.50 -16.77
N VAL A 577 -4.16 31.81 -17.91
CA VAL A 577 -5.36 31.44 -18.67
C VAL A 577 -5.50 29.93 -18.72
N LEU A 578 -6.68 29.43 -18.37
CA LEU A 578 -7.04 28.02 -18.48
C LEU A 578 -8.11 27.85 -19.58
N THR A 579 -7.79 27.15 -20.65
CA THR A 579 -8.75 26.84 -21.73
C THR A 579 -9.29 25.42 -21.57
N LEU A 580 -10.62 25.30 -21.43
CA LEU A 580 -11.30 24.02 -21.27
C LEU A 580 -11.74 23.40 -22.61
N PRO A 581 -12.06 22.09 -22.67
CA PRO A 581 -12.66 21.43 -23.84
C PRO A 581 -13.94 22.12 -24.32
N GLU A 582 -14.20 22.09 -25.63
CA GLU A 582 -15.44 22.65 -26.23
C GLU A 582 -16.62 21.67 -26.15
N ASN A 583 -16.85 21.07 -24.97
CA ASN A 583 -17.98 20.19 -24.68
C ASN A 583 -18.48 20.38 -23.23
N ASP A 584 -19.42 19.54 -22.80
CA ASP A 584 -20.11 19.63 -21.52
C ASP A 584 -19.67 18.59 -20.49
N ILE A 585 -18.53 17.90 -20.69
CA ILE A 585 -18.15 16.72 -19.89
C ILE A 585 -17.48 17.08 -18.56
N VAL A 586 -16.79 18.22 -18.47
CA VAL A 586 -16.11 18.62 -17.22
C VAL A 586 -17.15 18.75 -16.12
N ALA A 587 -16.98 17.94 -15.06
CA ALA A 587 -17.87 17.88 -13.91
C ALA A 587 -17.27 18.61 -12.70
N ASN A 588 -15.95 18.52 -12.51
CA ASN A 588 -15.28 19.11 -11.36
C ASN A 588 -14.06 19.92 -11.82
N LEU A 589 -14.01 21.19 -11.40
CA LEU A 589 -12.91 22.09 -11.70
C LEU A 589 -12.47 22.85 -10.45
N SER A 590 -11.22 22.66 -10.03
CA SER A 590 -10.54 23.52 -9.07
C SER A 590 -9.39 24.27 -9.73
N ALA A 591 -9.34 25.57 -9.50
CA ALA A 591 -8.21 26.43 -9.86
C ALA A 591 -7.82 27.30 -8.66
N SER A 592 -8.15 26.90 -7.42
CA SER A 592 -8.01 27.77 -6.26
C SER A 592 -6.56 28.16 -5.98
N ASN A 593 -6.36 29.34 -5.39
CA ASN A 593 -5.06 29.87 -5.00
C ASN A 593 -4.03 29.87 -6.15
N SER A 594 -4.50 30.03 -7.39
CA SER A 594 -3.67 30.08 -8.60
C SER A 594 -3.66 31.47 -9.21
N ALA A 595 -2.76 31.70 -10.17
CA ALA A 595 -2.69 32.97 -10.91
C ALA A 595 -3.80 33.14 -11.97
N VAL A 596 -4.82 32.27 -12.00
CA VAL A 596 -5.80 32.24 -13.08
C VAL A 596 -6.62 33.53 -13.08
N THR A 597 -6.63 34.23 -14.20
CA THR A 597 -7.45 35.44 -14.42
C THR A 597 -8.61 35.19 -15.37
N GLN A 598 -8.54 34.10 -16.15
CA GLN A 598 -9.55 33.74 -17.15
C GLN A 598 -9.67 32.24 -17.32
N ILE A 599 -10.90 31.74 -17.36
CA ILE A 599 -11.24 30.38 -17.78
C ILE A 599 -12.01 30.46 -19.10
N VAL A 600 -11.41 29.97 -20.18
CA VAL A 600 -12.00 29.97 -21.53
C VAL A 600 -12.86 28.72 -21.72
N ASN A 601 -14.01 28.86 -22.37
CA ASN A 601 -15.02 27.82 -22.61
C ASN A 601 -15.75 27.34 -21.34
N LEU A 602 -15.74 28.10 -20.25
CA LEU A 602 -16.49 27.74 -19.04
C LEU A 602 -18.00 27.63 -19.33
N GLU A 603 -18.52 28.48 -20.21
CA GLU A 603 -19.93 28.49 -20.62
C GLU A 603 -20.34 27.28 -21.46
N LYS A 604 -19.37 26.46 -21.90
CA LYS A 604 -19.62 25.19 -22.60
C LYS A 604 -19.80 24.02 -21.63
N GLN A 605 -19.34 24.15 -20.38
CA GLN A 605 -19.33 23.09 -19.39
C GLN A 605 -20.72 22.92 -18.74
N LEU A 606 -21.72 22.48 -19.50
CA LEU A 606 -23.09 22.31 -19.00
C LEU A 606 -23.17 21.20 -17.93
N GLY A 607 -22.25 20.23 -17.94
CA GLY A 607 -22.13 19.17 -16.93
C GLY A 607 -21.39 19.56 -15.66
N LEU A 608 -20.91 20.81 -15.53
CA LEU A 608 -20.14 21.27 -14.38
C LEU A 608 -20.98 21.21 -13.10
N GLU A 609 -20.52 20.43 -12.12
CA GLU A 609 -21.18 20.23 -10.82
C GLU A 609 -20.46 20.99 -9.71
N THR A 610 -19.13 21.06 -9.74
CA THR A 610 -18.33 21.81 -8.76
C THR A 610 -17.33 22.74 -9.43
N LEU A 611 -17.22 23.95 -8.89
CA LEU A 611 -16.27 24.97 -9.33
C LEU A 611 -15.60 25.61 -8.13
N ASN A 612 -14.27 25.58 -8.06
CA ASN A 612 -13.50 26.28 -7.04
C ASN A 612 -12.54 27.29 -7.67
N ILE A 613 -12.81 28.58 -7.44
CA ILE A 613 -12.01 29.71 -7.94
C ILE A 613 -11.48 30.59 -6.79
N ALA A 614 -11.60 30.14 -5.55
CA ALA A 614 -11.14 30.88 -4.38
C ALA A 614 -9.65 31.26 -4.54
N GLY A 615 -9.28 32.50 -4.27
CA GLY A 615 -7.89 32.95 -4.32
C GLY A 615 -7.33 33.14 -5.75
N THR A 616 -8.18 33.10 -6.77
CA THR A 616 -7.77 33.42 -8.17
C THR A 616 -7.89 34.91 -8.50
N GLY A 617 -7.33 35.32 -9.63
CA GLY A 617 -7.47 36.68 -10.18
C GLY A 617 -8.82 36.95 -10.87
N ILE A 618 -9.76 36.01 -10.84
CA ILE A 618 -11.10 36.17 -11.44
C ILE A 618 -11.93 37.11 -10.55
N SER A 619 -12.30 38.27 -11.09
CA SER A 619 -13.09 39.29 -10.38
C SER A 619 -14.56 39.37 -10.82
N ALA A 620 -14.90 38.77 -11.95
CA ALA A 620 -16.28 38.68 -12.44
C ALA A 620 -16.46 37.38 -13.25
N LEU A 621 -17.56 36.69 -13.02
CA LEU A 621 -17.88 35.42 -13.68
C LEU A 621 -19.41 35.25 -13.83
N ASP A 622 -19.87 35.06 -15.07
CA ASP A 622 -21.25 34.68 -15.36
C ASP A 622 -21.34 33.16 -15.49
N LEU A 623 -22.09 32.54 -14.60
CA LEU A 623 -22.31 31.10 -14.50
C LEU A 623 -23.71 30.68 -14.96
N SER A 624 -24.47 31.57 -15.61
CA SER A 624 -25.85 31.30 -16.05
C SER A 624 -25.98 30.13 -17.03
N ALA A 625 -24.91 29.78 -17.75
CA ALA A 625 -24.85 28.61 -18.61
C ALA A 625 -24.64 27.29 -17.85
N ASN A 626 -24.04 27.32 -16.65
CA ASN A 626 -23.61 26.13 -15.89
C ASN A 626 -24.72 25.65 -14.93
N THR A 627 -25.86 25.26 -15.48
CA THR A 627 -27.09 25.00 -14.70
C THR A 627 -27.04 23.77 -13.78
N ASN A 628 -26.03 22.90 -13.93
CA ASN A 628 -25.85 21.70 -13.10
C ASN A 628 -24.95 21.94 -11.87
N LEU A 629 -24.47 23.17 -11.66
CA LEU A 629 -23.63 23.50 -10.51
C LEU A 629 -24.37 23.22 -9.19
N LYS A 630 -23.68 22.48 -8.32
CA LYS A 630 -24.09 22.15 -6.95
C LYS A 630 -23.28 22.91 -5.92
N GLN A 631 -22.07 23.34 -6.28
CA GLN A 631 -21.18 24.08 -5.40
C GLN A 631 -20.27 25.02 -6.19
N VAL A 632 -20.15 26.27 -5.72
CA VAL A 632 -19.18 27.26 -6.19
C VAL A 632 -18.40 27.78 -4.99
N SER A 633 -17.10 27.51 -4.95
CA SER A 633 -16.18 28.00 -3.91
C SER A 633 -15.45 29.25 -4.39
N CYS A 634 -15.52 30.34 -3.61
CA CYS A 634 -14.85 31.61 -3.89
C CYS A 634 -14.46 32.34 -2.59
N THR A 635 -13.64 33.39 -2.67
CA THR A 635 -13.38 34.27 -1.52
C THR A 635 -14.47 35.33 -1.37
N GLU A 636 -14.48 36.02 -0.22
CA GLU A 636 -15.48 37.07 0.05
C GLU A 636 -15.39 38.22 -0.97
N SER A 637 -14.19 38.57 -1.42
CA SER A 637 -13.98 39.63 -2.41
C SER A 637 -14.50 39.25 -3.80
N GLN A 638 -14.45 37.98 -4.18
CA GLN A 638 -14.90 37.47 -5.48
C GLN A 638 -16.42 37.30 -5.54
N LYS A 639 -17.08 37.05 -4.40
CA LYS A 639 -18.52 36.75 -4.31
C LYS A 639 -19.39 37.72 -5.11
N THR A 640 -19.12 39.02 -5.00
CA THR A 640 -19.92 40.07 -5.66
C THR A 640 -19.85 40.06 -7.19
N GLY A 641 -18.81 39.45 -7.75
CA GLY A 641 -18.61 39.31 -9.19
C GLY A 641 -19.21 38.03 -9.79
N ILE A 642 -19.68 37.10 -8.96
CA ILE A 642 -20.28 35.84 -9.42
C ILE A 642 -21.77 36.06 -9.66
N THR A 643 -22.25 35.72 -10.85
CA THR A 643 -23.65 35.90 -11.27
C THR A 643 -24.18 34.65 -11.96
N GLY A 644 -25.51 34.52 -12.08
CA GLY A 644 -26.14 33.42 -12.84
C GLY A 644 -26.34 32.10 -12.08
N VAL A 645 -26.05 32.07 -10.77
CA VAL A 645 -26.24 30.91 -9.87
C VAL A 645 -27.03 31.29 -8.62
N ASP A 646 -27.62 30.29 -7.95
CA ASP A 646 -28.30 30.48 -6.66
C ASP A 646 -27.27 30.75 -5.54
N GLU A 647 -27.51 31.73 -4.68
CA GLU A 647 -26.59 32.05 -3.58
C GLU A 647 -26.40 30.89 -2.59
N SER A 648 -27.36 29.96 -2.49
CA SER A 648 -27.29 28.80 -1.60
C SER A 648 -26.22 27.78 -1.97
N ILE A 649 -25.73 27.80 -3.21
CA ILE A 649 -24.64 26.93 -3.66
C ILE A 649 -23.26 27.60 -3.60
N ILE A 650 -23.20 28.87 -3.18
CA ILE A 650 -21.94 29.61 -3.02
C ILE A 650 -21.36 29.32 -1.64
N TYR A 651 -20.15 28.76 -1.62
CA TYR A 651 -19.36 28.52 -0.43
C TYR A 651 -18.22 29.54 -0.36
N ILE A 652 -18.17 30.32 0.72
CA ILE A 652 -17.07 31.25 0.95
C ILE A 652 -15.93 30.51 1.62
N VAL A 653 -14.81 30.41 0.93
CA VAL A 653 -13.56 29.92 1.48
C VAL A 653 -12.94 31.07 2.29
N PRO A 654 -12.66 30.87 3.59
CA PRO A 654 -11.94 31.86 4.39
C PRO A 654 -10.59 32.19 3.74
N ASP A 655 -10.21 33.46 3.68
CA ASP A 655 -8.84 33.82 3.29
C ASP A 655 -7.91 33.31 4.41
N ASP A 656 -7.09 32.31 4.13
CA ASP A 656 -6.02 31.83 5.02
C ASP A 656 -4.87 32.86 5.17
N SER A 657 -5.10 34.15 4.88
CA SER A 657 -4.11 35.21 5.03
C SER A 657 -4.02 35.80 6.43
N ASP A 658 -4.80 35.30 7.40
CA ASP A 658 -4.64 35.66 8.80
C ASP A 658 -3.83 34.56 9.51
N ASP A 659 -2.53 34.51 9.18
CA ASP A 659 -1.52 34.17 10.18
C ASP A 659 -1.67 35.24 11.27
N GLY A 660 -2.56 34.99 12.22
CA GLY A 660 -2.61 35.70 13.47
C GLY A 660 -1.23 35.61 14.11
N GLU A 661 -0.42 36.63 13.89
CA GLU A 661 0.34 37.23 14.98
C GLU A 661 -0.68 37.65 16.03
N ASP A 662 -1.17 36.68 16.80
CA ASP A 662 -1.72 36.92 18.11
C ASP A 662 -0.55 37.46 18.93
N GLY A 663 -0.42 38.79 18.87
CA GLY A 663 0.12 39.54 19.97
C GLY A 663 -0.60 39.06 21.21
N ASN A 664 0.16 38.40 22.10
CA ASN A 664 -0.22 38.25 23.49
C ASN A 664 -0.49 39.66 24.04
N GLU A 665 -1.74 40.11 23.97
CA GLU A 665 -2.27 41.07 24.92
C GLU A 665 -2.52 40.29 26.20
N ASP A 666 -1.58 40.47 27.13
CA ASP A 666 -1.68 40.07 28.51
C ASP A 666 -2.99 40.63 29.10
N GLY A 667 -3.98 39.75 29.25
CA GLY A 667 -5.12 39.96 30.14
C GLY A 667 -4.66 39.79 31.58
N ASP A 668 -4.01 40.82 32.11
CA ASP A 668 -3.82 41.05 33.54
C ASP A 668 -4.94 41.97 34.01
N ASP A 669 -5.97 41.40 34.63
CA ASP A 669 -6.84 42.08 35.59
C ASP A 669 -7.36 41.01 36.56
N GLY A 670 -6.74 41.00 37.74
CA GLY A 670 -6.93 39.98 38.75
C GLY A 670 -8.18 40.10 39.60
N GLU A 671 -8.35 39.10 40.46
CA GLU A 671 -8.79 39.31 41.84
C GLU A 671 -8.31 38.11 42.68
N ASP A 672 -7.43 38.41 43.64
CA ASP A 672 -7.08 37.54 44.75
C ASP A 672 -8.29 37.37 45.68
N GLY A 673 -8.53 36.16 46.17
CA GLY A 673 -9.49 35.91 47.23
C GLY A 673 -9.50 34.46 47.72
N ASN A 674 -8.66 34.18 48.71
CA ASN A 674 -8.73 33.01 49.59
C ASN A 674 -10.18 32.68 50.00
N GLU A 675 -10.53 31.41 50.14
CA GLU A 675 -10.76 30.78 51.46
C GLU A 675 -11.20 29.32 51.32
N ASP A 676 -10.93 28.58 52.40
CA ASP A 676 -11.07 27.16 52.62
C ASP A 676 -12.50 26.61 52.41
N GLY A 677 -12.60 25.32 52.06
CA GLY A 677 -13.91 24.67 51.91
C GLY A 677 -13.84 23.20 51.54
N ASP A 678 -13.41 22.40 52.51
CA ASP A 678 -13.58 20.95 52.63
C ASP A 678 -14.95 20.38 52.16
N VAL A 679 -14.92 19.10 51.75
CA VAL A 679 -15.96 18.06 51.91
C VAL A 679 -16.86 17.66 50.69
N GLU A 680 -16.54 16.45 50.22
CA GLU A 680 -17.36 15.27 49.86
C GLU A 680 -18.39 15.25 48.70
N LEU A 681 -18.17 14.22 47.86
CA LEU A 681 -19.11 13.19 47.31
C LEU A 681 -20.24 13.68 46.38
N GLU A 682 -20.52 13.09 45.22
CA GLU A 682 -20.32 11.72 44.69
C GLU A 682 -19.70 11.68 43.28
#